data_AF-A0A9E1I7A6-F1
#
_entry.id   AF-A0A9E1I7A6-F1
#
_cell.length_a   1.000
_cell.length_b   1.000
_cell.length_c   1.000
_cell.angle_alpha   90.00
_cell.angle_beta   90.00
_cell.angle_gamma   90.00
#
_symmetry.space_group_name_H-M   'P 1'
#
loop_
_entity.id
_entity.type
_entity.pdbx_description
1 polymer ?
#
loop_
_entity_poly.entity_id
_entity_poly.type
_entity_poly.pdbx_seq_one_letter_code
_entity_poly.pdbx_strand_id
1 'polypeptide(L)'
;MKKLFAALLAFLMVFTVMPAAFSAAATETPTENGQQPTDNAGVTLFGFADWKLTNGVAEPSKPYNFIGFNSENPSAVQSKLNLGSKISFAAEIIGTTIYAFAHTYTDDADVPTADDLYTIDTNASTWSATKVGGNHMDYSVVDLTYAADTDTLYAMVQEDETADQLIMTVNRSTGALTEVANLSELEVACINKFAYIGGGQFYTTAHNGGHGLIINTSGSIVRELGQSVFPGVEQLTAVTYYPQGNCLFGVAFRNIPAGNFGILLRIDPQTGESEEIGAIGGGFGYSLTSIFPVPNVQISLPEVPDTEAMNAALNAQGSNLTFMNDGNTPWVVRSDNGRTYMQSATQEANNSSTTIKAVFNGLTAGQVLSFDWMVSSENNYDWLSFYANENRVDRISGTANWTTKTYTVPANGDYTFRWVYSKDSSMSSGSDCGSIDNISITGTQPAPYDPGAQADELDAAVNAVGSTLHFMNDPLNPWAIDTSENGRLSVKSTVGRSERHQVLYTIIRNAKAGDAVCFDWKVVTQGLPVGGEYGSISIDKLVFRINQAIVEQISGTTNWENCAYIIPQDGDYYFSWDFIACDESEVVNAVTSWVDNVSYVEDYVPPVAPGDPAQFNAAVNAPGENRSFVNDYAHPWVVVTDSGRNCVRSDIAGMRLTETEFTIDMGYLEAGSVISFDWKTSSEMYGDRVCLTLNGLTQKVASGQTPWSSVRFEVPVSDYYTVGWKYEKDDMCDEYDDCVYVDNVKIEPVYNGEYYTVTFIDGVDGSVISEVSVPEGGSANLPTPPVHEGYTFSHWEGTYQNVSADSTVTAVYTANGIMGDVDGDGRVTSADAVAIMRHALDLTHIPEQYMPFADVNGDGTVNLSDAVTVMRMAIGVM
;
A
#
# COMPACT_ATOMS: atom_id res chain seq x y z
N MET A 1 74.55 15.24 37.35
CA MET A 1 73.41 16.17 37.29
C MET A 1 72.17 15.31 37.22
N LYS A 2 71.61 14.94 38.37
CA LYS A 2 70.68 15.80 39.12
C LYS A 2 69.55 16.19 38.19
N LYS A 3 68.37 15.62 38.38
CA LYS A 3 67.47 16.20 39.38
C LYS A 3 67.41 17.73 39.18
N LEU A 4 66.65 18.15 38.19
CA LEU A 4 65.28 18.54 38.49
C LEU A 4 64.37 17.61 37.66
N PHE A 5 63.59 16.68 38.20
CA PHE A 5 62.93 16.62 39.52
C PHE A 5 62.18 17.91 39.82
N ALA A 6 60.90 17.78 40.14
CA ALA A 6 59.98 18.88 40.43
C ALA A 6 59.54 19.61 39.15
N ALA A 7 58.33 19.42 38.64
CA ALA A 7 57.20 18.78 39.27
C ALA A 7 56.36 18.07 38.20
N LEU A 8 56.28 16.74 38.19
CA LEU A 8 55.76 15.86 39.25
C LEU A 8 54.24 15.89 39.23
N LEU A 9 53.70 14.66 39.22
CA LEU A 9 52.39 14.27 39.70
C LEU A 9 51.24 14.81 38.84
N ALA A 10 50.46 14.00 38.15
CA ALA A 10 49.90 12.68 38.45
C ALA A 10 49.10 12.32 37.18
N PHE A 11 48.82 11.11 36.74
CA PHE A 11 48.88 9.77 37.30
C PHE A 11 48.62 8.88 36.07
N LEU A 12 49.48 7.92 35.75
CA LEU A 12 49.08 6.79 34.91
C LEU A 12 49.45 5.51 35.67
N MET A 13 48.48 4.60 35.74
CA MET A 13 48.49 3.27 36.33
C MET A 13 48.42 3.26 37.87
N VAL A 14 47.71 2.34 38.53
CA VAL A 14 47.47 0.94 38.19
C VAL A 14 46.23 0.41 38.98
N PHE A 15 45.65 -0.67 38.46
CA PHE A 15 45.15 -1.87 39.16
C PHE A 15 43.64 -2.13 39.35
N THR A 16 43.28 -3.31 38.83
CA THR A 16 42.44 -4.41 39.38
C THR A 16 40.91 -4.40 39.32
N VAL A 17 40.40 -5.44 38.63
CA VAL A 17 39.39 -6.45 39.05
C VAL A 17 37.92 -5.99 39.21
N MET A 18 37.03 -6.71 38.52
CA MET A 18 35.54 -6.67 38.56
C MET A 18 34.95 -6.65 40.00
N PRO A 19 33.73 -6.12 40.21
CA PRO A 19 32.52 -6.97 40.15
C PRO A 19 31.24 -6.28 39.61
N ALA A 20 30.28 -7.11 39.22
CA ALA A 20 28.90 -6.74 38.89
C ALA A 20 28.12 -6.23 40.12
N ALA A 21 27.23 -5.24 39.93
CA ALA A 21 25.96 -5.09 40.67
C ALA A 21 25.08 -3.96 40.10
N PHE A 22 23.77 -4.24 40.06
CA PHE A 22 22.61 -3.40 39.75
C PHE A 22 22.55 -2.04 40.49
N SER A 23 21.98 -0.99 39.86
CA SER A 23 20.58 -0.52 40.12
C SER A 23 20.31 0.92 39.62
N ALA A 24 19.10 1.09 39.08
CA ALA A 24 18.16 2.23 39.24
C ALA A 24 18.45 3.61 38.59
N ALA A 25 17.71 3.86 37.51
CA ALA A 25 16.84 5.01 37.23
C ALA A 25 17.13 6.38 37.88
N ALA A 26 17.32 7.42 37.05
CA ALA A 26 16.27 8.41 36.70
C ALA A 26 16.88 9.67 36.04
N THR A 27 16.29 10.02 34.87
CA THR A 27 15.95 11.37 34.36
C THR A 27 16.99 12.51 34.35
N GLU A 28 17.36 13.03 33.17
CA GLU A 28 16.75 14.24 32.54
C GLU A 28 17.35 14.51 31.13
N THR A 29 16.67 15.40 30.40
CA THR A 29 16.41 15.55 28.96
C THR A 29 17.56 15.97 28.02
N PRO A 30 17.37 15.77 26.68
CA PRO A 30 18.37 16.05 25.64
C PRO A 30 18.30 17.49 25.13
N THR A 31 19.43 18.01 24.65
CA THR A 31 19.48 19.17 23.74
C THR A 31 19.93 18.72 22.36
N GLU A 32 19.14 19.12 21.38
CA GLU A 32 19.26 18.92 19.94
C GLU A 32 20.66 19.23 19.38
N ASN A 33 21.09 18.38 18.43
CA ASN A 33 21.80 18.81 17.22
C ASN A 33 21.76 17.68 16.18
N GLY A 34 20.90 17.87 15.16
CA GLY A 34 21.13 17.49 13.76
C GLY A 34 21.75 16.13 13.44
N GLN A 35 21.10 15.02 13.79
CA GLN A 35 21.21 13.79 13.01
C GLN A 35 19.95 13.62 12.15
N GLN A 36 20.17 13.34 10.87
CA GLN A 36 19.15 12.78 9.97
C GLN A 36 18.38 11.65 10.69
N PRO A 37 17.09 11.46 10.38
CA PRO A 37 16.36 10.30 10.89
C PRO A 37 17.08 9.04 10.42
N THR A 38 17.60 8.24 11.35
CA THR A 38 18.03 6.87 11.06
C THR A 38 16.77 6.01 11.02
N ASP A 39 16.13 5.92 9.85
CA ASP A 39 15.00 5.03 9.62
C ASP A 39 15.47 3.57 9.61
N ASN A 40 15.50 2.93 10.79
CA ASN A 40 15.74 1.49 10.97
C ASN A 40 14.73 0.93 11.99
N ALA A 41 13.43 1.19 11.80
CA ALA A 41 12.37 0.77 12.73
C ALA A 41 12.00 -0.73 12.64
N GLY A 42 12.42 -1.44 11.59
CA GLY A 42 12.00 -2.82 11.31
C GLY A 42 12.91 -3.96 11.78
N VAL A 43 12.36 -5.19 11.73
CA VAL A 43 13.05 -6.44 12.04
C VAL A 43 13.81 -6.95 10.82
N THR A 44 15.05 -7.37 11.01
CA THR A 44 15.81 -8.05 9.94
C THR A 44 15.39 -9.52 9.87
N LEU A 45 14.75 -9.88 8.77
CA LEU A 45 14.23 -11.22 8.49
C LEU A 45 15.10 -11.89 7.43
N PHE A 46 15.31 -13.19 7.57
CA PHE A 46 15.93 -14.03 6.55
C PHE A 46 15.02 -15.21 6.23
N GLY A 47 15.12 -15.70 5.01
CA GLY A 47 14.43 -16.90 4.56
C GLY A 47 15.18 -17.59 3.45
N PHE A 48 14.88 -18.87 3.25
CA PHE A 48 15.38 -19.61 2.10
C PHE A 48 14.48 -19.40 0.90
N ALA A 49 15.03 -18.82 -0.16
CA ALA A 49 14.33 -18.60 -1.41
C ALA A 49 14.48 -19.80 -2.34
N ASP A 50 13.36 -20.38 -2.74
CA ASP A 50 13.30 -21.46 -3.72
C ASP A 50 12.92 -20.96 -5.12
N TRP A 51 12.11 -19.90 -5.22
CA TRP A 51 11.75 -19.24 -6.49
C TRP A 51 12.00 -17.74 -6.46
N LYS A 52 12.40 -17.21 -7.62
CA LYS A 52 12.30 -15.78 -7.92
C LYS A 52 11.22 -15.62 -8.97
N LEU A 53 10.21 -14.83 -8.65
CA LEU A 53 9.06 -14.61 -9.53
C LEU A 53 9.43 -13.44 -10.44
N THR A 54 9.47 -13.68 -11.76
CA THR A 54 9.76 -12.65 -12.75
C THR A 54 8.80 -12.75 -13.91
N ASN A 55 8.16 -11.64 -14.28
CA ASN A 55 7.32 -11.53 -15.47
C ASN A 55 6.21 -12.59 -15.58
N GLY A 56 5.54 -12.92 -14.47
CA GLY A 56 4.47 -13.91 -14.45
C GLY A 56 4.89 -15.36 -14.63
N VAL A 57 6.18 -15.63 -14.83
CA VAL A 57 6.74 -16.99 -14.87
C VAL A 57 7.44 -17.26 -13.56
N ALA A 58 7.02 -18.33 -12.89
CA ALA A 58 7.78 -18.88 -11.78
C ALA A 58 9.06 -19.51 -12.37
N GLU A 59 10.21 -18.86 -12.19
CA GLU A 59 11.49 -19.46 -12.51
C GLU A 59 12.12 -19.96 -11.21
N PRO A 60 12.52 -21.24 -11.12
CA PRO A 60 13.26 -21.72 -9.96
C PRO A 60 14.47 -20.81 -9.76
N SER A 61 14.66 -20.30 -8.54
CA SER A 61 15.83 -19.48 -8.25
C SER A 61 17.05 -20.40 -8.35
N LYS A 62 17.74 -20.38 -9.50
CA LYS A 62 18.98 -21.12 -9.70
C LYS A 62 20.15 -20.16 -9.59
N PRO A 63 20.36 -19.61 -8.39
CA PRO A 63 20.58 -20.50 -7.25
C PRO A 63 19.66 -20.33 -6.03
N TYR A 64 19.42 -21.45 -5.34
CA TYR A 64 18.68 -21.52 -4.09
C TYR A 64 19.48 -20.83 -2.98
N ASN A 65 18.95 -19.74 -2.45
CA ASN A 65 19.71 -18.82 -1.60
C ASN A 65 18.97 -18.46 -0.32
N PHE A 66 19.72 -18.27 0.76
CA PHE A 66 19.24 -17.45 1.88
C PHE A 66 19.25 -15.98 1.47
N ILE A 67 18.08 -15.35 1.53
CA ILE A 67 17.91 -13.91 1.31
C ILE A 67 17.46 -13.24 2.61
N GLY A 68 17.90 -12.01 2.84
CA GLY A 68 17.49 -11.20 3.97
C GLY A 68 16.93 -9.85 3.54
N PHE A 69 15.97 -9.34 4.32
CA PHE A 69 15.31 -8.05 4.08
C PHE A 69 14.87 -7.44 5.42
N ASN A 70 14.49 -6.16 5.40
CA ASN A 70 13.92 -5.48 6.56
C ASN A 70 12.38 -5.57 6.50
N SER A 71 11.72 -5.83 7.62
CA SER A 71 10.26 -5.95 7.67
C SER A 71 9.54 -4.69 7.20
N GLU A 72 10.09 -3.49 7.43
CA GLU A 72 9.47 -2.22 6.99
C GLU A 72 9.80 -1.88 5.52
N ASN A 73 10.73 -2.62 4.91
CA ASN A 73 11.06 -2.48 3.49
C ASN A 73 11.36 -3.86 2.87
N PRO A 74 10.34 -4.71 2.69
CA PRO A 74 10.54 -6.07 2.20
C PRO A 74 11.04 -6.12 0.75
N SER A 75 10.91 -5.02 -0.01
CA SER A 75 11.38 -4.92 -1.39
C SER A 75 12.91 -4.92 -1.54
N ALA A 76 13.63 -4.52 -0.48
CA ALA A 76 15.09 -4.45 -0.45
C ALA A 76 15.69 -5.75 0.11
N VAL A 77 16.14 -6.64 -0.77
CA VAL A 77 16.69 -7.95 -0.41
C VAL A 77 18.21 -8.03 -0.60
N GLN A 78 18.88 -8.83 0.24
CA GLN A 78 20.29 -9.19 0.12
C GLN A 78 20.47 -10.71 0.18
N SER A 79 21.20 -11.28 -0.79
CA SER A 79 21.59 -12.70 -0.79
C SER A 79 22.79 -12.94 0.14
N LYS A 80 22.82 -14.04 0.92
CA LYS A 80 23.97 -14.38 1.80
C LYS A 80 24.61 -15.74 1.53
N LEU A 81 23.83 -16.78 1.24
CA LEU A 81 24.35 -18.14 1.08
C LEU A 81 23.59 -18.93 0.03
N ASN A 82 24.33 -19.48 -0.93
CA ASN A 82 23.87 -20.42 -1.95
C ASN A 82 24.19 -21.86 -1.48
N LEU A 83 23.19 -22.75 -1.44
CA LEU A 83 23.39 -24.16 -1.07
C LEU A 83 23.71 -25.09 -2.27
N GLY A 84 23.94 -24.53 -3.45
CA GLY A 84 24.23 -25.25 -4.68
C GLY A 84 22.97 -25.85 -5.28
N SER A 85 22.96 -27.16 -5.52
CA SER A 85 21.80 -27.91 -6.03
C SER A 85 20.87 -28.39 -4.90
N LYS A 86 20.93 -27.78 -3.72
CA LYS A 86 20.13 -28.20 -2.57
C LYS A 86 18.93 -27.28 -2.35
N ILE A 87 17.78 -27.87 -2.07
CA ILE A 87 16.57 -27.16 -1.69
C ILE A 87 16.35 -27.38 -0.21
N SER A 88 16.01 -26.31 0.50
CA SER A 88 15.64 -26.32 1.91
C SER A 88 14.19 -25.87 2.00
N PHE A 89 13.32 -26.70 2.57
CA PHE A 89 11.94 -26.31 2.89
C PHE A 89 11.77 -25.87 4.34
N ALA A 90 12.75 -26.19 5.19
CA ALA A 90 12.63 -26.04 6.63
C ALA A 90 13.94 -25.50 7.21
N ALA A 91 13.90 -24.28 7.73
CA ALA A 91 15.04 -23.65 8.37
C ALA A 91 14.59 -22.75 9.53
N GLU A 92 15.36 -22.74 10.61
CA GLU A 92 15.08 -21.94 11.81
C GLU A 92 16.40 -21.55 12.48
N ILE A 93 16.41 -20.43 13.21
CA ILE A 93 17.58 -19.94 13.92
C ILE A 93 17.51 -20.15 15.43
N ILE A 94 18.63 -20.61 16.01
CA ILE A 94 18.82 -20.70 17.45
C ILE A 94 20.08 -19.92 17.81
N GLY A 95 19.89 -18.80 18.52
CA GLY A 95 20.98 -17.87 18.80
C GLY A 95 21.55 -17.28 17.51
N THR A 96 22.73 -17.72 17.09
CA THR A 96 23.39 -17.31 15.83
C THR A 96 23.62 -18.47 14.88
N THR A 97 22.97 -19.61 15.11
CA THR A 97 23.11 -20.80 14.26
C THR A 97 21.78 -21.10 13.60
N ILE A 98 21.75 -21.05 12.28
CA ILE A 98 20.62 -21.55 11.49
C ILE A 98 20.76 -23.06 11.38
N TYR A 99 19.68 -23.76 11.66
CA TYR A 99 19.49 -25.17 11.41
C TYR A 99 18.57 -25.30 10.19
N ALA A 100 19.00 -26.01 9.15
CA ALA A 100 18.24 -26.15 7.91
C ALA A 100 18.25 -27.60 7.44
N PHE A 101 17.08 -28.19 7.20
CA PHE A 101 16.96 -29.45 6.49
C PHE A 101 16.94 -29.19 5.00
N ALA A 102 17.84 -29.86 4.26
CA ALA A 102 17.93 -29.72 2.82
C ALA A 102 18.27 -31.04 2.15
N HIS A 103 17.64 -31.30 1.01
CA HIS A 103 17.97 -32.42 0.13
C HIS A 103 18.57 -31.94 -1.19
N THR A 104 19.05 -32.88 -1.98
CA THR A 104 19.62 -32.60 -3.29
C THR A 104 18.50 -32.60 -4.33
N TYR A 105 18.34 -31.50 -5.05
CA TYR A 105 17.41 -31.40 -6.17
C TYR A 105 17.88 -32.28 -7.33
N THR A 106 16.94 -33.01 -7.93
CA THR A 106 17.13 -33.89 -9.08
C THR A 106 15.87 -33.88 -9.93
N ASP A 107 16.03 -33.76 -11.24
CA ASP A 107 14.91 -33.87 -12.20
C ASP A 107 14.55 -35.35 -12.46
N ASP A 108 15.35 -36.29 -11.93
CA ASP A 108 15.13 -37.72 -12.03
C ASP A 108 14.34 -38.23 -10.82
N ALA A 109 13.06 -38.53 -11.05
CA ALA A 109 12.14 -39.04 -10.04
C ALA A 109 12.55 -40.41 -9.46
N ASP A 110 13.45 -41.14 -10.12
CA ASP A 110 13.96 -42.43 -9.64
C ASP A 110 15.18 -42.29 -8.72
N VAL A 111 15.71 -41.06 -8.55
CA VAL A 111 16.81 -40.79 -7.62
C VAL A 111 16.21 -40.47 -6.25
N PRO A 112 16.38 -41.36 -5.26
CA PRO A 112 15.81 -41.12 -3.95
C PRO A 112 16.56 -39.96 -3.29
N THR A 113 15.81 -38.97 -2.81
CA THR A 113 16.36 -37.79 -2.14
C THR A 113 16.25 -37.98 -0.63
N ALA A 114 17.22 -37.46 0.11
CA ALA A 114 17.26 -37.59 1.56
C ALA A 114 17.40 -36.22 2.17
N ASP A 115 16.59 -35.92 3.18
CA ASP A 115 16.74 -34.70 3.96
C ASP A 115 17.90 -34.84 4.95
N ASP A 116 18.84 -33.90 4.82
CA ASP A 116 20.02 -33.78 5.66
C ASP A 116 19.94 -32.48 6.47
N LEU A 117 20.32 -32.53 7.75
CA LEU A 117 20.43 -31.35 8.60
C LEU A 117 21.78 -30.65 8.39
N TYR A 118 21.72 -29.34 8.12
CA TYR A 118 22.86 -28.43 8.02
C TYR A 118 22.82 -27.38 9.12
N THR A 119 24.01 -26.88 9.47
CA THR A 119 24.18 -25.71 10.35
C THR A 119 24.91 -24.60 9.63
N ILE A 120 24.50 -23.35 9.86
CA ILE A 120 25.10 -22.14 9.29
C ILE A 120 25.30 -21.13 10.42
N ASP A 121 26.52 -20.61 10.59
CA ASP A 121 26.84 -19.58 11.59
C ASP A 121 26.63 -18.19 11.00
N THR A 122 25.70 -17.43 11.58
CA THR A 122 25.35 -16.08 11.10
C THR A 122 26.32 -15.00 11.55
N ASN A 123 27.17 -15.28 12.56
CA ASN A 123 28.23 -14.36 12.99
C ASN A 123 29.47 -14.41 12.09
N ALA A 124 29.59 -15.43 11.25
CA ALA A 124 30.71 -15.53 10.33
C ALA A 124 30.61 -14.43 9.27
N SER A 125 31.76 -13.86 8.87
CA SER A 125 31.85 -12.87 7.80
C SER A 125 31.36 -13.41 6.45
N THR A 126 31.31 -14.73 6.30
CA THR A 126 30.78 -15.45 5.15
C THR A 126 30.02 -16.66 5.66
N TRP A 127 28.75 -16.78 5.29
CA TRP A 127 27.93 -17.91 5.67
C TRP A 127 28.39 -19.16 4.93
N SER A 128 28.42 -20.30 5.62
CA SER A 128 28.74 -21.60 5.03
C SER A 128 27.93 -22.69 5.72
N ALA A 129 27.36 -23.61 4.94
CA ALA A 129 26.60 -24.73 5.48
C ALA A 129 27.52 -25.91 5.83
N THR A 130 27.35 -26.45 7.04
CA THR A 130 28.03 -27.66 7.52
C THR A 130 26.99 -28.75 7.78
N LYS A 131 27.11 -29.90 7.09
CA LYS A 131 26.25 -31.06 7.34
C LYS A 131 26.50 -31.63 8.73
N VAL A 132 25.44 -31.81 9.51
CA VAL A 132 25.46 -32.37 10.87
C VAL A 132 25.13 -33.87 10.85
N GLY A 133 24.05 -34.23 10.16
CA GLY A 133 23.52 -35.60 10.09
C GLY A 133 22.18 -35.64 9.37
N GLY A 134 21.42 -36.73 9.47
CA GLY A 134 20.18 -36.93 8.69
C GLY A 134 20.26 -38.20 7.84
N ASN A 135 19.83 -38.10 6.58
CA ASN A 135 19.56 -39.21 5.65
C ASN A 135 18.19 -39.86 5.87
N HIS A 136 17.17 -39.03 6.03
CA HIS A 136 15.77 -39.48 6.08
C HIS A 136 15.26 -39.63 4.65
N MET A 137 15.02 -40.88 4.23
CA MET A 137 14.60 -41.23 2.87
C MET A 137 13.09 -41.32 2.72
N ASP A 138 12.39 -41.46 3.85
CA ASP A 138 10.95 -41.73 3.93
C ASP A 138 10.18 -40.51 4.46
N TYR A 139 10.89 -39.40 4.68
CA TYR A 139 10.36 -38.18 5.31
C TYR A 139 10.83 -36.94 4.57
N SER A 140 9.89 -36.05 4.30
CA SER A 140 10.12 -34.68 3.84
C SER A 140 9.92 -33.71 5.01
N VAL A 141 10.98 -33.00 5.42
CA VAL A 141 10.91 -31.99 6.48
C VAL A 141 10.43 -30.67 5.87
N VAL A 142 9.21 -30.27 6.21
CA VAL A 142 8.53 -29.14 5.56
C VAL A 142 8.64 -27.84 6.32
N ASP A 143 8.88 -27.87 7.64
CA ASP A 143 9.07 -26.65 8.43
C ASP A 143 9.83 -26.89 9.74
N LEU A 144 10.45 -25.85 10.30
CA LEU A 144 11.15 -25.89 11.59
C LEU A 144 10.70 -24.73 12.47
N THR A 145 10.59 -24.98 13.79
CA THR A 145 10.36 -23.90 14.76
C THR A 145 11.02 -24.18 16.11
N TYR A 146 11.52 -23.13 16.77
CA TYR A 146 12.26 -23.24 18.03
C TYR A 146 11.45 -22.81 19.25
N ALA A 147 11.30 -23.73 20.20
CA ALA A 147 10.70 -23.49 21.50
C ALA A 147 11.76 -23.11 22.54
N ALA A 148 11.99 -21.80 22.72
CA ALA A 148 13.01 -21.27 23.60
C ALA A 148 12.79 -21.56 25.10
N ASP A 149 11.54 -21.72 25.52
CA ASP A 149 11.16 -22.05 26.91
C ASP A 149 11.51 -23.50 27.29
N THR A 150 11.57 -24.41 26.32
CA THR A 150 11.91 -25.82 26.51
C THR A 150 13.24 -26.23 25.86
N ASP A 151 13.95 -25.30 25.21
CA ASP A 151 15.13 -25.53 24.36
C ASP A 151 14.95 -26.69 23.36
N THR A 152 13.78 -26.74 22.72
CA THR A 152 13.42 -27.81 21.79
C THR A 152 13.27 -27.26 20.37
N LEU A 153 13.92 -27.91 19.40
CA LEU A 153 13.70 -27.67 17.97
C LEU A 153 12.66 -28.67 17.48
N TYR A 154 11.52 -28.17 17.02
CA TYR A 154 10.45 -28.97 16.43
C TYR A 154 10.54 -28.93 14.90
N ALA A 155 10.15 -30.03 14.28
CA ALA A 155 10.02 -30.18 12.84
C ALA A 155 8.59 -30.62 12.50
N MET A 156 8.05 -30.04 11.45
CA MET A 156 6.89 -30.58 10.76
C MET A 156 7.40 -31.47 9.63
N VAL A 157 6.89 -32.69 9.59
CA VAL A 157 7.36 -33.75 8.70
C VAL A 157 6.18 -34.33 7.95
N GLN A 158 6.36 -34.55 6.66
CA GLN A 158 5.46 -35.36 5.84
C GLN A 158 6.12 -36.70 5.55
N GLU A 159 5.44 -37.81 5.85
CA GLU A 159 5.90 -39.16 5.52
C GLU A 159 5.57 -39.48 4.05
N ASP A 160 6.57 -39.88 3.27
CA ASP A 160 6.44 -39.94 1.81
C ASP A 160 5.53 -41.09 1.33
N GLU A 161 5.45 -42.20 2.08
CA GLU A 161 4.62 -43.36 1.71
C GLU A 161 3.14 -43.18 2.07
N THR A 162 2.86 -42.63 3.24
CA THR A 162 1.50 -42.52 3.81
C THR A 162 0.88 -41.14 3.61
N ALA A 163 1.70 -40.14 3.27
CA ALA A 163 1.39 -38.72 3.33
C ALA A 163 1.02 -38.22 4.75
N ASP A 164 1.38 -38.98 5.79
CA ASP A 164 1.09 -38.62 7.18
C ASP A 164 1.85 -37.36 7.60
N GLN A 165 1.17 -36.47 8.33
CA GLN A 165 1.77 -35.24 8.86
C GLN A 165 2.12 -35.41 10.33
N LEU A 166 3.38 -35.21 10.67
CA LEU A 166 3.92 -35.52 12.00
C LEU A 166 4.62 -34.28 12.58
N ILE A 167 4.42 -34.04 13.88
CA ILE A 167 5.28 -33.15 14.67
C ILE A 167 6.37 -34.02 15.27
N MET A 168 7.62 -33.64 15.03
CA MET A 168 8.79 -34.34 15.56
C MET A 168 9.73 -33.38 16.29
N THR A 169 10.50 -33.89 17.25
CA THR A 169 11.67 -33.19 17.78
C THR A 169 12.92 -33.49 16.95
N VAL A 170 13.81 -32.51 16.84
CA VAL A 170 15.08 -32.63 16.12
C VAL A 170 16.24 -32.74 17.10
N ASN A 171 17.01 -33.82 17.00
CA ASN A 171 18.31 -33.89 17.67
C ASN A 171 19.33 -33.03 16.90
N ARG A 172 19.58 -31.82 17.40
CA ARG A 172 20.50 -30.83 16.81
C ARG A 172 21.95 -31.31 16.58
N SER A 173 22.37 -32.42 17.20
CA SER A 173 23.73 -32.97 17.06
C SER A 173 23.83 -34.11 16.04
N THR A 174 22.72 -34.74 15.67
CA THR A 174 22.70 -35.91 14.78
C THR A 174 21.72 -35.78 13.61
N GLY A 175 20.82 -34.80 13.63
CA GLY A 175 19.71 -34.68 12.68
C GLY A 175 18.61 -35.73 12.86
N ALA A 176 18.66 -36.56 13.91
CA ALA A 176 17.64 -37.57 14.16
C ALA A 176 16.29 -36.93 14.52
N LEU A 177 15.22 -37.47 13.95
CA LEU A 177 13.85 -37.06 14.21
C LEU A 177 13.21 -38.02 15.21
N THR A 178 12.34 -37.51 16.08
CA THR A 178 11.58 -38.34 17.04
C THR A 178 10.17 -37.81 17.12
N GLU A 179 9.20 -38.67 16.80
CA GLU A 179 7.77 -38.35 16.78
C GLU A 179 7.28 -37.83 18.14
N VAL A 180 6.45 -36.79 18.08
CA VAL A 180 5.77 -36.16 19.21
C VAL A 180 4.26 -36.33 19.07
N ALA A 181 3.74 -36.05 17.88
CA ALA A 181 2.33 -36.18 17.56
C ALA A 181 2.11 -36.50 16.08
N ASN A 182 1.03 -37.22 15.80
CA ASN A 182 0.53 -37.47 14.45
C ASN A 182 -0.71 -36.58 14.22
N LEU A 183 -0.69 -35.80 13.14
CA LEU A 183 -1.73 -34.84 12.74
C LEU A 183 -2.68 -35.40 11.68
N SER A 184 -2.45 -36.61 11.16
CA SER A 184 -3.23 -37.20 10.05
C SER A 184 -4.71 -37.43 10.37
N GLU A 185 -5.07 -37.47 11.65
CA GLU A 185 -6.47 -37.63 12.09
C GLU A 185 -7.21 -36.29 12.26
N LEU A 186 -6.56 -35.15 12.01
CA LEU A 186 -7.24 -33.84 12.03
C LEU A 186 -8.20 -33.73 10.83
N GLU A 187 -9.48 -33.44 11.09
CA GLU A 187 -10.52 -33.25 10.05
C GLU A 187 -10.30 -31.99 9.18
N VAL A 188 -9.26 -31.21 9.48
CA VAL A 188 -8.86 -30.02 8.72
C VAL A 188 -7.79 -30.43 7.71
N ALA A 189 -8.04 -30.19 6.42
CA ALA A 189 -7.08 -30.52 5.36
C ALA A 189 -5.68 -29.94 5.64
N CYS A 190 -4.66 -30.78 5.40
CA CYS A 190 -3.19 -30.60 5.42
C CYS A 190 -2.62 -29.30 6.03
N ILE A 191 -2.03 -29.37 7.22
CA ILE A 191 -1.25 -28.28 7.80
C ILE A 191 0.18 -28.30 7.21
N ASN A 192 0.61 -27.21 6.56
CA ASN A 192 1.90 -27.19 5.84
C ASN A 192 3.02 -26.38 6.52
N LYS A 193 2.69 -25.45 7.41
CA LYS A 193 3.64 -24.54 8.08
C LYS A 193 3.21 -24.26 9.52
N PHE A 194 4.15 -24.00 10.41
CA PHE A 194 3.86 -23.78 11.83
C PHE A 194 4.94 -22.98 12.57
N ALA A 195 4.51 -22.24 13.60
CA ALA A 195 5.41 -21.48 14.47
C ALA A 195 5.09 -21.74 15.94
N TYR A 196 6.10 -21.97 16.75
CA TYR A 196 5.95 -22.09 18.20
C TYR A 196 5.64 -20.72 18.82
N ILE A 197 4.52 -20.62 19.54
CA ILE A 197 4.05 -19.37 20.15
C ILE A 197 4.14 -19.35 21.69
N GLY A 198 4.71 -20.40 22.29
CA GLY A 198 4.89 -20.53 23.74
C GLY A 198 3.92 -21.52 24.40
N GLY A 199 4.28 -22.02 25.58
CA GLY A 199 3.39 -22.83 26.42
C GLY A 199 2.99 -24.19 25.83
N GLY A 200 3.82 -24.77 24.95
CA GLY A 200 3.52 -26.02 24.26
C GLY A 200 2.51 -25.88 23.11
N GLN A 201 2.33 -24.67 22.58
CA GLN A 201 1.40 -24.35 21.52
C GLN A 201 2.10 -23.89 20.24
N PHE A 202 1.51 -24.23 19.11
CA PHE A 202 1.96 -23.85 17.78
C PHE A 202 0.82 -23.15 17.04
N TYR A 203 1.15 -22.05 16.39
CA TYR A 203 0.30 -21.44 15.38
C TYR A 203 0.50 -22.16 14.04
N THR A 204 -0.59 -22.36 13.30
CA THR A 204 -0.61 -22.92 11.95
C THR A 204 -1.83 -22.39 11.19
N THR A 205 -1.98 -22.70 9.90
CA THR A 205 -3.16 -22.38 9.10
C THR A 205 -3.79 -23.63 8.50
N ALA A 206 -5.11 -23.66 8.44
CA ALA A 206 -5.87 -24.68 7.72
C ALA A 206 -5.63 -24.57 6.19
N HIS A 207 -5.43 -25.70 5.50
CA HIS A 207 -5.23 -25.71 4.03
C HIS A 207 -6.41 -25.11 3.26
N ASN A 208 -7.64 -25.40 3.72
CA ASN A 208 -8.87 -24.95 3.07
C ASN A 208 -9.40 -23.73 3.84
N GLY A 209 -9.18 -22.53 3.30
CA GLY A 209 -9.77 -21.29 3.82
C GLY A 209 -8.81 -20.37 4.59
N GLY A 210 -7.58 -20.80 4.86
CA GLY A 210 -6.54 -19.88 5.36
C GLY A 210 -6.77 -19.38 6.79
N HIS A 211 -7.64 -20.03 7.56
CA HIS A 211 -7.90 -19.70 8.97
C HIS A 211 -6.73 -20.14 9.86
N GLY A 212 -6.37 -19.30 10.83
CA GLY A 212 -5.36 -19.63 11.82
C GLY A 212 -5.86 -20.71 12.79
N LEU A 213 -4.95 -21.56 13.25
CA LEU A 213 -5.21 -22.62 14.22
C LEU A 213 -4.10 -22.59 15.26
N ILE A 214 -4.48 -22.83 16.51
CA ILE A 214 -3.54 -23.13 17.58
C ILE A 214 -3.64 -24.62 17.89
N ILE A 215 -2.55 -25.34 17.68
CA ILE A 215 -2.42 -26.75 18.04
C ILE A 215 -1.45 -26.90 19.21
N ASN A 216 -1.60 -27.95 20.00
CA ASN A 216 -0.65 -28.28 21.06
C ASN A 216 0.31 -29.41 20.65
N THR A 217 1.27 -29.72 21.52
CA THR A 217 2.22 -30.83 21.32
C THR A 217 1.57 -32.22 21.26
N SER A 218 0.29 -32.39 21.59
CA SER A 218 -0.41 -33.68 21.40
C SER A 218 -1.11 -33.78 20.04
N GLY A 219 -0.95 -32.78 19.17
CA GLY A 219 -1.59 -32.74 17.86
C GLY A 219 -3.07 -32.39 17.91
N SER A 220 -3.55 -31.81 19.01
CA SER A 220 -4.95 -31.40 19.16
C SER A 220 -5.12 -29.90 18.91
N ILE A 221 -6.21 -29.53 18.23
CA ILE A 221 -6.62 -28.13 18.08
C ILE A 221 -7.06 -27.61 19.45
N VAL A 222 -6.37 -26.59 19.94
CA VAL A 222 -6.66 -25.89 21.20
C VAL A 222 -7.60 -24.72 20.94
N ARG A 223 -7.46 -24.06 19.80
CA ARG A 223 -8.24 -22.88 19.42
C ARG A 223 -8.20 -22.70 17.90
N GLU A 224 -9.34 -22.33 17.33
CA GLU A 224 -9.44 -21.85 15.95
C GLU A 224 -9.45 -20.32 15.98
N LEU A 225 -8.79 -19.71 14.99
CA LEU A 225 -8.62 -18.27 14.86
C LEU A 225 -9.33 -17.75 13.59
N GLY A 226 -9.37 -16.44 13.43
CA GLY A 226 -9.87 -15.77 12.25
C GLY A 226 -9.07 -16.08 10.99
N GLN A 227 -9.48 -15.47 9.87
CA GLN A 227 -8.82 -15.65 8.59
C GLN A 227 -7.42 -15.02 8.61
N SER A 228 -6.39 -15.86 8.49
CA SER A 228 -4.99 -15.42 8.45
C SER A 228 -4.47 -15.21 7.04
N VAL A 229 -5.19 -15.73 6.05
CA VAL A 229 -4.87 -15.59 4.63
C VAL A 229 -6.13 -15.14 3.89
N PHE A 230 -6.10 -13.94 3.30
CA PHE A 230 -7.25 -13.29 2.66
C PHE A 230 -7.48 -13.74 1.19
N PRO A 231 -8.65 -13.46 0.59
CA PRO A 231 -8.98 -13.87 -0.79
C PRO A 231 -7.94 -13.42 -1.82
N GLY A 232 -7.54 -14.33 -2.72
CA GLY A 232 -6.48 -14.10 -3.71
C GLY A 232 -5.08 -14.53 -3.24
N VAL A 233 -4.93 -14.94 -1.99
CA VAL A 233 -3.72 -15.58 -1.46
C VAL A 233 -4.01 -17.05 -1.21
N GLU A 234 -3.21 -17.95 -1.80
CA GLU A 234 -3.53 -19.38 -1.82
C GLU A 234 -3.14 -20.10 -0.51
N GLN A 235 -1.95 -19.81 0.04
CA GLN A 235 -1.43 -20.43 1.26
C GLN A 235 -0.20 -19.70 1.81
N LEU A 236 0.11 -19.92 3.09
CA LEU A 236 1.41 -19.57 3.67
C LEU A 236 2.49 -20.55 3.20
N THR A 237 3.62 -20.04 2.76
CA THR A 237 4.81 -20.81 2.38
C THR A 237 5.86 -20.85 3.49
N ALA A 238 5.79 -19.91 4.43
CA ALA A 238 6.60 -19.87 5.63
C ALA A 238 5.89 -19.06 6.73
N VAL A 239 6.16 -19.36 8.00
CA VAL A 239 5.67 -18.56 9.13
C VAL A 239 6.66 -18.62 10.28
N THR A 240 6.84 -17.52 11.01
CA THR A 240 7.67 -17.47 12.22
C THR A 240 7.05 -16.56 13.27
N TYR A 241 7.26 -16.88 14.55
CA TYR A 241 6.80 -16.05 15.65
C TYR A 241 7.91 -15.09 16.08
N TYR A 242 7.55 -13.82 16.24
CA TYR A 242 8.43 -12.78 16.74
C TYR A 242 7.97 -12.33 18.14
N PRO A 243 8.58 -12.87 19.23
CA PRO A 243 8.08 -12.67 20.58
C PRO A 243 8.14 -11.21 21.06
N GLN A 244 9.11 -10.43 20.61
CA GLN A 244 9.29 -9.04 21.05
C GLN A 244 8.20 -8.12 20.52
N GLY A 245 7.70 -8.36 19.31
CA GLY A 245 6.57 -7.64 18.71
C GLY A 245 5.22 -8.30 18.96
N ASN A 246 5.21 -9.49 19.60
CA ASN A 246 4.04 -10.34 19.79
C ASN A 246 3.23 -10.53 18.49
N CYS A 247 3.93 -10.75 17.38
CA CYS A 247 3.33 -10.96 16.07
C CYS A 247 3.97 -12.17 15.39
N LEU A 248 3.30 -12.70 14.39
CA LEU A 248 3.84 -13.68 13.46
C LEU A 248 4.20 -12.95 12.15
N PHE A 249 5.32 -13.33 11.54
CA PHE A 249 5.59 -12.97 10.15
C PHE A 249 5.27 -14.18 9.27
N GLY A 250 4.38 -13.99 8.31
CA GLY A 250 4.00 -15.00 7.32
C GLY A 250 4.52 -14.62 5.93
N VAL A 251 4.91 -15.61 5.14
CA VAL A 251 5.16 -15.44 3.70
C VAL A 251 4.06 -16.16 2.95
N ALA A 252 3.48 -15.52 1.94
CA ALA A 252 2.37 -16.09 1.20
C ALA A 252 2.48 -15.83 -0.30
N PHE A 253 1.78 -16.67 -1.08
CA PHE A 253 1.60 -16.46 -2.51
C PHE A 253 0.30 -15.76 -2.82
N ARG A 254 0.36 -14.61 -3.48
CA ARG A 254 -0.80 -14.01 -4.13
C ARG A 254 -0.84 -14.40 -5.60
N ASN A 255 -1.94 -15.01 -6.03
CA ASN A 255 -2.18 -15.34 -7.43
C ASN A 255 -2.96 -14.20 -8.08
N ILE A 256 -2.39 -13.56 -9.10
CA ILE A 256 -3.11 -12.58 -9.93
C ILE A 256 -3.02 -12.98 -11.40
N PRO A 257 -3.90 -12.46 -12.27
CA PRO A 257 -3.88 -12.81 -13.71
C PRO A 257 -2.55 -12.56 -14.43
N ALA A 258 -1.66 -11.73 -13.86
CA ALA A 258 -0.33 -11.43 -14.39
C ALA A 258 0.81 -12.28 -13.78
N GLY A 259 0.53 -13.16 -12.81
CA GLY A 259 1.53 -13.99 -12.14
C GLY A 259 1.33 -14.18 -10.63
N ASN A 260 2.20 -14.97 -10.02
CA ASN A 260 2.28 -15.15 -8.57
C ASN A 260 3.21 -14.11 -7.94
N PHE A 261 2.90 -13.66 -6.72
CA PHE A 261 3.72 -12.75 -5.91
C PHE A 261 4.06 -13.36 -4.56
N GLY A 262 5.31 -13.19 -4.13
CA GLY A 262 5.72 -13.45 -2.74
C GLY A 262 5.50 -12.21 -1.88
N ILE A 263 4.58 -12.29 -0.93
CA ILE A 263 4.23 -11.17 -0.04
C ILE A 263 4.58 -11.50 1.42
N LEU A 264 4.98 -10.48 2.16
CA LEU A 264 5.16 -10.52 3.60
C LEU A 264 3.86 -10.10 4.29
N LEU A 265 3.41 -10.92 5.24
CA LEU A 265 2.27 -10.67 6.10
C LEU A 265 2.75 -10.51 7.56
N ARG A 266 2.07 -9.63 8.29
CA ARG A 266 2.09 -9.56 9.76
C ARG A 266 0.79 -10.15 10.27
N ILE A 267 0.85 -11.16 11.13
CA ILE A 267 -0.32 -11.90 11.62
C ILE A 267 -0.38 -11.77 13.15
N ASP A 268 -1.56 -11.46 13.68
CA ASP A 268 -1.82 -11.46 15.12
C ASP A 268 -1.97 -12.92 15.62
N PRO A 269 -1.15 -13.39 16.58
CA PRO A 269 -1.18 -14.76 17.07
C PRO A 269 -2.39 -15.10 17.95
N GLN A 270 -3.16 -14.10 18.40
CA GLN A 270 -4.35 -14.25 19.24
C GLN A 270 -5.64 -14.26 18.44
N THR A 271 -5.73 -13.42 17.39
CA THR A 271 -6.94 -13.32 16.54
C THR A 271 -6.79 -14.06 15.23
N GLY A 272 -5.56 -14.28 14.75
CA GLY A 272 -5.26 -14.81 13.43
C GLY A 272 -5.42 -13.78 12.32
N GLU A 273 -5.81 -12.53 12.59
CA GLU A 273 -5.93 -11.49 11.57
C GLU A 273 -4.56 -11.13 10.99
N SER A 274 -4.53 -10.80 9.70
CA SER A 274 -3.30 -10.51 8.99
C SER A 274 -3.35 -9.20 8.20
N GLU A 275 -2.19 -8.54 8.15
CA GLU A 275 -1.92 -7.33 7.40
C GLU A 275 -0.81 -7.61 6.38
N GLU A 276 -1.01 -7.17 5.14
CA GLU A 276 0.05 -7.23 4.14
C GLU A 276 1.03 -6.08 4.32
N ILE A 277 2.32 -6.42 4.46
CA ILE A 277 3.39 -5.42 4.56
C ILE A 277 3.95 -5.07 3.17
N GLY A 278 4.01 -6.04 2.26
CA GLY A 278 4.41 -5.80 0.86
C GLY A 278 5.14 -6.97 0.21
N ALA A 279 5.51 -6.79 -1.06
CA ALA A 279 6.25 -7.79 -1.82
C ALA A 279 7.69 -7.95 -1.32
N ILE A 280 8.17 -9.19 -1.28
CA ILE A 280 9.53 -9.51 -0.85
C ILE A 280 10.45 -9.44 -2.08
N GLY A 281 11.33 -8.46 -2.15
CA GLY A 281 12.16 -8.17 -3.32
C GLY A 281 11.44 -7.35 -4.42
N GLY A 282 12.22 -6.80 -5.36
CA GLY A 282 11.67 -6.06 -6.50
C GLY A 282 11.05 -6.97 -7.58
N GLY A 283 10.03 -6.47 -8.31
CA GLY A 283 9.32 -7.22 -9.36
C GLY A 283 8.13 -8.02 -8.82
N PHE A 284 7.97 -9.28 -9.28
CA PHE A 284 6.97 -10.21 -8.73
C PHE A 284 7.44 -10.86 -7.40
N GLY A 285 8.66 -10.54 -6.94
CA GLY A 285 9.17 -10.90 -5.62
C GLY A 285 9.80 -12.30 -5.52
N TYR A 286 10.06 -12.75 -4.29
CA TYR A 286 10.65 -14.04 -3.95
C TYR A 286 9.64 -14.93 -3.20
N SER A 287 9.61 -16.21 -3.58
CA SER A 287 9.03 -17.25 -2.75
C SER A 287 10.03 -17.63 -1.65
N LEU A 288 9.58 -17.66 -0.40
CA LEU A 288 10.36 -18.18 0.71
C LEU A 288 9.71 -19.41 1.30
N THR A 289 10.50 -20.45 1.53
CA THR A 289 10.04 -21.70 2.14
C THR A 289 10.22 -21.72 3.66
N SER A 290 11.04 -20.82 4.17
CA SER A 290 11.33 -20.59 5.58
C SER A 290 11.50 -19.09 5.82
N ILE A 291 11.21 -18.64 7.03
CA ILE A 291 11.44 -17.26 7.46
C ILE A 291 11.79 -17.25 8.95
N PHE A 292 12.74 -16.41 9.36
CA PHE A 292 13.11 -16.25 10.76
C PHE A 292 13.86 -14.93 10.99
N PRO A 293 13.75 -14.33 12.19
CA PRO A 293 14.48 -13.11 12.54
C PRO A 293 15.96 -13.41 12.83
N VAL A 294 16.88 -12.71 12.18
CA VAL A 294 18.32 -12.89 12.43
C VAL A 294 18.87 -11.70 13.24
N PRO A 295 19.22 -11.90 14.52
CA PRO A 295 19.70 -10.80 15.36
C PRO A 295 21.10 -10.34 14.93
N ASN A 296 21.35 -9.04 15.06
CA ASN A 296 22.66 -8.38 14.81
C ASN A 296 23.18 -8.42 13.37
N VAL A 297 22.40 -8.94 12.42
CA VAL A 297 22.64 -8.73 11.00
C VAL A 297 21.89 -7.47 10.58
N GLN A 298 22.54 -6.60 9.81
CA GLN A 298 21.93 -5.41 9.25
C GLN A 298 21.88 -5.55 7.75
N ILE A 299 20.71 -5.33 7.17
CA ILE A 299 20.54 -5.16 5.73
C ILE A 299 20.71 -3.67 5.46
N SER A 300 21.76 -3.29 4.74
CA SER A 300 21.95 -1.90 4.34
C SER A 300 20.91 -1.52 3.29
N LEU A 301 20.24 -0.37 3.48
CA LEU A 301 19.50 0.28 2.39
C LEU A 301 20.45 0.49 1.19
N PRO A 302 19.96 0.36 -0.05
CA PRO A 302 20.80 0.60 -1.21
C PRO A 302 21.40 2.02 -1.19
N GLU A 303 22.69 2.14 -1.50
CA GLU A 303 23.41 3.42 -1.56
C GLU A 303 22.92 4.21 -2.78
N VAL A 304 21.94 5.10 -2.61
CA VAL A 304 21.45 6.01 -3.67
C VAL A 304 22.31 7.28 -3.64
N PRO A 305 23.17 7.54 -4.65
CA PRO A 305 23.87 8.82 -4.73
C PRO A 305 22.89 9.95 -5.03
N ASP A 306 23.12 11.13 -4.44
CA ASP A 306 22.35 12.32 -4.80
C ASP A 306 22.58 12.73 -6.26
N THR A 307 21.67 13.55 -6.81
CA THR A 307 21.69 13.95 -8.22
C THR A 307 22.96 14.72 -8.60
N GLU A 308 23.52 15.51 -7.69
CA GLU A 308 24.73 16.30 -7.97
C GLU A 308 25.97 15.39 -8.10
N ALA A 309 26.14 14.45 -7.17
CA ALA A 309 27.22 13.47 -7.18
C ALA A 309 27.13 12.54 -8.40
N MET A 310 25.94 12.09 -8.76
CA MET A 310 25.72 11.27 -9.96
C MET A 310 26.07 12.06 -11.24
N ASN A 311 25.53 13.28 -11.39
CA ASN A 311 25.79 14.08 -12.59
C ASN A 311 27.28 14.40 -12.73
N ALA A 312 27.97 14.68 -11.62
CA ALA A 312 29.42 14.89 -11.61
C ALA A 312 30.21 13.64 -12.01
N ALA A 313 29.75 12.44 -11.62
CA ALA A 313 30.38 11.17 -11.94
C ALA A 313 30.15 10.69 -13.38
N LEU A 314 29.12 11.20 -14.07
CA LEU A 314 28.75 10.76 -15.42
C LEU A 314 29.16 11.73 -16.52
N ASN A 315 29.19 13.03 -16.23
CA ASN A 315 29.51 14.04 -17.23
C ASN A 315 30.99 14.02 -17.61
N ALA A 316 31.27 14.05 -18.92
CA ALA A 316 32.60 14.39 -19.39
C ALA A 316 33.00 15.81 -18.95
N GLN A 317 34.30 16.08 -18.88
CA GLN A 317 34.80 17.40 -18.53
C GLN A 317 34.19 18.50 -19.43
N GLY A 318 33.51 19.48 -18.81
CA GLY A 318 32.85 20.58 -19.51
C GLY A 318 31.44 20.26 -20.03
N SER A 319 30.92 19.07 -19.72
CA SER A 319 29.54 18.67 -19.95
C SER A 319 28.66 18.97 -18.74
N ASN A 320 27.38 19.27 -18.95
CA ASN A 320 26.41 19.61 -17.92
C ASN A 320 25.05 18.93 -18.18
N LEU A 321 25.08 17.61 -18.37
CA LEU A 321 23.90 16.77 -18.60
C LEU A 321 23.30 16.30 -17.28
N THR A 322 21.98 16.15 -17.26
CA THR A 322 21.25 15.54 -16.14
C THR A 322 21.00 14.06 -16.41
N PHE A 323 21.17 13.24 -15.38
CA PHE A 323 20.90 11.80 -15.42
C PHE A 323 19.84 11.43 -14.38
N MET A 324 19.25 10.26 -14.55
CA MET A 324 18.32 9.63 -13.61
C MET A 324 18.84 8.24 -13.26
N ASN A 325 18.71 7.88 -11.99
CA ASN A 325 19.13 6.60 -11.43
C ASN A 325 17.92 5.71 -11.12
N ASP A 326 18.13 4.41 -11.13
CA ASP A 326 17.14 3.41 -10.72
C ASP A 326 16.87 3.54 -9.20
N GLY A 327 15.60 3.75 -8.81
CA GLY A 327 15.23 3.91 -7.40
C GLY A 327 15.25 2.62 -6.59
N ASN A 328 15.07 1.47 -7.24
CA ASN A 328 14.99 0.17 -6.57
C ASN A 328 16.37 -0.50 -6.44
N THR A 329 17.23 -0.33 -7.46
CA THR A 329 18.58 -0.89 -7.50
C THR A 329 19.57 0.13 -8.05
N PRO A 330 19.89 1.21 -7.30
CA PRO A 330 20.66 2.34 -7.81
C PRO A 330 22.05 1.93 -8.27
N TRP A 331 22.53 2.59 -9.33
CA TRP A 331 23.95 2.65 -9.63
C TRP A 331 24.63 3.52 -8.58
N VAL A 332 25.86 3.16 -8.22
CA VAL A 332 26.64 3.79 -7.17
C VAL A 332 27.84 4.52 -7.74
N VAL A 333 28.21 5.64 -7.11
CA VAL A 333 29.43 6.36 -7.45
C VAL A 333 30.63 5.53 -6.98
N ARG A 334 31.60 5.33 -7.88
CA ARG A 334 32.88 4.68 -7.59
C ARG A 334 34.03 5.55 -8.08
N SER A 335 35.20 5.34 -7.50
CA SER A 335 36.41 6.04 -7.92
C SER A 335 37.60 5.09 -7.86
N ASP A 336 38.28 4.92 -8.99
CA ASP A 336 39.49 4.11 -9.10
C ASP A 336 40.52 4.82 -9.99
N ASN A 337 41.79 4.77 -9.59
CA ASN A 337 42.93 5.36 -10.31
C ASN A 337 42.73 6.83 -10.75
N GLY A 338 41.97 7.61 -9.96
CA GLY A 338 41.67 9.02 -10.24
C GLY A 338 40.54 9.25 -11.25
N ARG A 339 39.83 8.21 -11.66
CA ARG A 339 38.60 8.27 -12.47
C ARG A 339 37.39 8.03 -11.58
N THR A 340 36.41 8.94 -11.63
CA THR A 340 35.11 8.79 -10.95
C THR A 340 34.09 8.36 -11.99
N TYR A 341 33.24 7.39 -11.66
CA TYR A 341 32.28 6.81 -12.58
C TYR A 341 31.08 6.21 -11.84
N MET A 342 30.01 5.90 -12.56
CA MET A 342 28.86 5.16 -12.02
C MET A 342 29.01 3.67 -12.31
N GLN A 343 28.73 2.83 -11.31
CA GLN A 343 28.79 1.38 -11.41
C GLN A 343 27.46 0.76 -10.95
N SER A 344 26.98 -0.26 -11.65
CA SER A 344 25.78 -1.00 -11.23
C SER A 344 26.03 -1.75 -9.91
N ALA A 345 25.10 -1.67 -8.95
CA ALA A 345 25.22 -2.31 -7.64
C ALA A 345 24.53 -3.70 -7.54
N THR A 346 24.23 -4.34 -8.67
CA THR A 346 23.47 -5.61 -8.71
C THR A 346 24.33 -6.88 -8.59
N GLN A 347 25.54 -6.73 -8.06
CA GLN A 347 26.59 -7.76 -7.99
C GLN A 347 26.14 -9.05 -7.28
N GLU A 348 25.25 -8.93 -6.28
CA GLU A 348 24.73 -10.04 -5.47
C GLU A 348 23.26 -10.39 -5.82
N ALA A 349 22.70 -9.76 -6.85
CA ALA A 349 21.29 -9.86 -7.25
C ALA A 349 21.17 -10.59 -8.61
N ASN A 350 21.09 -11.92 -8.58
CA ASN A 350 20.90 -12.72 -9.81
C ASN A 350 19.54 -12.42 -10.47
N ASN A 351 19.47 -12.59 -11.79
CA ASN A 351 18.30 -12.31 -12.63
C ASN A 351 17.73 -10.90 -12.39
N SER A 352 18.61 -9.89 -12.36
CA SER A 352 18.23 -8.51 -12.07
C SER A 352 18.75 -7.55 -13.13
N SER A 353 18.16 -6.37 -13.20
CA SER A 353 18.64 -5.30 -14.05
C SER A 353 18.53 -3.96 -13.36
N THR A 354 19.42 -3.04 -13.71
CA THR A 354 19.41 -1.66 -13.22
C THR A 354 19.74 -0.69 -14.36
N THR A 355 19.18 0.51 -14.31
CA THR A 355 19.25 1.49 -15.41
C THR A 355 19.73 2.87 -14.97
N ILE A 356 20.56 3.50 -15.80
CA ILE A 356 20.77 4.95 -15.83
C ILE A 356 20.10 5.52 -17.09
N LYS A 357 19.36 6.61 -16.96
CA LYS A 357 18.65 7.28 -18.05
C LYS A 357 19.11 8.74 -18.19
N ALA A 358 19.11 9.24 -19.43
CA ALA A 358 19.28 10.65 -19.76
C ALA A 358 18.29 11.05 -20.84
N VAL A 359 17.58 12.16 -20.63
CA VAL A 359 16.56 12.68 -21.55
C VAL A 359 17.04 13.99 -22.17
N PHE A 360 16.90 14.09 -23.50
CA PHE A 360 17.32 15.23 -24.29
C PHE A 360 16.15 15.73 -25.11
N ASN A 361 15.76 17.00 -24.91
CA ASN A 361 14.72 17.64 -25.70
C ASN A 361 15.36 18.41 -26.88
N GLY A 362 14.93 18.11 -28.11
CA GLY A 362 15.29 18.86 -29.31
C GLY A 362 16.71 18.64 -29.84
N LEU A 363 17.26 17.41 -29.78
CA LEU A 363 18.49 17.10 -30.49
C LEU A 363 18.31 17.23 -32.01
N THR A 364 19.39 17.62 -32.68
CA THR A 364 19.45 17.80 -34.14
C THR A 364 20.22 16.66 -34.81
N ALA A 365 19.78 16.30 -36.01
CA ALA A 365 20.40 15.27 -36.82
C ALA A 365 21.89 15.59 -37.05
N GLY A 366 22.76 14.61 -36.76
CA GLY A 366 24.21 14.73 -36.87
C GLY A 366 24.93 15.12 -35.56
N GLN A 367 24.20 15.47 -34.49
CA GLN A 367 24.82 15.52 -33.15
C GLN A 367 25.29 14.13 -32.73
N VAL A 368 26.38 14.06 -31.96
CA VAL A 368 27.02 12.80 -31.56
C VAL A 368 27.05 12.72 -30.05
N LEU A 369 26.39 11.70 -29.50
CA LEU A 369 26.52 11.30 -28.10
C LEU A 369 27.79 10.45 -27.99
N SER A 370 28.65 10.75 -27.02
CA SER A 370 29.84 9.97 -26.68
C SER A 370 29.79 9.60 -25.21
N PHE A 371 30.17 8.37 -24.88
CA PHE A 371 30.30 7.88 -23.51
C PHE A 371 31.37 6.81 -23.43
N ASP A 372 31.94 6.62 -22.24
CA ASP A 372 32.81 5.50 -21.93
C ASP A 372 32.03 4.45 -21.13
N TRP A 373 32.27 3.18 -21.43
CA TRP A 373 31.69 2.06 -20.68
C TRP A 373 32.73 0.96 -20.42
N MET A 374 32.50 0.18 -19.37
CA MET A 374 33.32 -0.95 -18.94
C MET A 374 32.40 -2.03 -18.37
N VAL A 375 32.78 -3.30 -18.53
CA VAL A 375 32.05 -4.41 -17.91
C VAL A 375 33.04 -5.43 -17.34
N SER A 376 32.76 -5.90 -16.14
CA SER A 376 33.43 -7.06 -15.55
C SER A 376 32.33 -8.00 -15.10
N SER A 377 32.06 -9.01 -15.92
CA SER A 377 30.97 -9.97 -15.72
C SER A 377 31.27 -11.29 -16.44
N GLU A 378 30.31 -12.21 -16.42
CA GLU A 378 30.37 -13.44 -17.22
C GLU A 378 30.24 -13.17 -18.73
N ASN A 379 31.05 -13.89 -19.51
CA ASN A 379 31.10 -13.70 -20.96
C ASN A 379 29.87 -14.30 -21.65
N ASN A 380 29.09 -13.46 -22.32
CA ASN A 380 27.81 -13.75 -22.99
C ASN A 380 26.58 -14.00 -22.11
N TYR A 381 26.65 -13.72 -20.81
CA TYR A 381 25.57 -13.99 -19.85
C TYR A 381 25.04 -12.67 -19.27
N ASP A 382 25.92 -11.95 -18.58
CA ASP A 382 25.65 -10.64 -18.01
C ASP A 382 25.99 -9.52 -19.00
N TRP A 383 25.07 -8.60 -19.26
CA TRP A 383 25.22 -7.59 -20.31
C TRP A 383 25.10 -6.18 -19.77
N LEU A 384 26.05 -5.31 -20.15
CA LEU A 384 25.84 -3.87 -20.17
C LEU A 384 25.37 -3.46 -21.58
N SER A 385 24.15 -2.95 -21.69
CA SER A 385 23.48 -2.59 -22.94
C SER A 385 23.23 -1.09 -23.03
N PHE A 386 23.37 -0.53 -24.22
CA PHE A 386 23.06 0.87 -24.52
C PHE A 386 21.87 0.95 -25.47
N TYR A 387 20.93 1.82 -25.14
CA TYR A 387 19.71 2.07 -25.91
C TYR A 387 19.61 3.54 -26.31
N ALA A 388 19.11 3.77 -27.52
CA ALA A 388 18.63 5.06 -27.98
C ALA A 388 17.13 4.93 -28.27
N ASN A 389 16.34 5.64 -27.48
CA ASN A 389 14.91 5.43 -27.29
C ASN A 389 14.64 3.97 -26.89
N GLU A 390 13.73 3.30 -27.58
CA GLU A 390 13.39 1.90 -27.33
C GLU A 390 14.37 0.91 -27.99
N ASN A 391 15.23 1.39 -28.91
CA ASN A 391 16.09 0.51 -29.70
C ASN A 391 17.43 0.26 -29.00
N ARG A 392 17.74 -1.02 -28.76
CA ARG A 392 19.09 -1.43 -28.29
C ARG A 392 20.10 -1.20 -29.42
N VAL A 393 21.04 -0.31 -29.18
CA VAL A 393 22.09 0.06 -30.15
C VAL A 393 23.27 -0.89 -30.07
N ASP A 394 23.72 -1.21 -28.84
CA ASP A 394 24.90 -2.04 -28.63
C ASP A 394 24.89 -2.70 -27.25
N ARG A 395 25.74 -3.73 -27.03
CA ARG A 395 25.95 -4.37 -25.72
C ARG A 395 27.34 -4.99 -25.57
N ILE A 396 27.82 -5.08 -24.34
CA ILE A 396 29.09 -5.74 -23.96
C ILE A 396 28.88 -6.69 -22.78
N SER A 397 29.67 -7.75 -22.70
CA SER A 397 29.71 -8.73 -21.60
C SER A 397 31.13 -9.25 -21.38
N GLY A 398 31.35 -10.05 -20.35
CA GLY A 398 32.67 -10.59 -20.02
C GLY A 398 33.54 -9.60 -19.27
N THR A 399 34.86 -9.69 -19.45
CA THR A 399 35.81 -8.70 -18.90
C THR A 399 36.31 -7.80 -20.02
N ALA A 400 35.80 -6.57 -20.08
CA ALA A 400 36.23 -5.55 -21.02
C ALA A 400 36.58 -4.26 -20.28
N ASN A 401 37.79 -3.74 -20.53
CA ASN A 401 38.24 -2.45 -20.02
C ASN A 401 37.46 -1.29 -20.65
N TRP A 402 37.61 -0.08 -20.06
CA TRP A 402 37.03 1.16 -20.58
C TRP A 402 37.20 1.31 -22.10
N THR A 403 36.09 1.45 -22.80
CA THR A 403 36.04 1.76 -24.23
C THR A 403 35.04 2.87 -24.50
N THR A 404 35.35 3.74 -25.46
CA THR A 404 34.45 4.82 -25.88
C THR A 404 33.46 4.33 -26.92
N LYS A 405 32.20 4.72 -26.76
CA LYS A 405 31.13 4.50 -27.73
C LYS A 405 30.53 5.82 -28.16
N THR A 406 30.05 5.84 -29.40
CA THR A 406 29.43 7.01 -30.00
C THR A 406 28.13 6.64 -30.69
N TYR A 407 27.14 7.51 -30.59
CA TYR A 407 25.87 7.42 -31.30
C TYR A 407 25.59 8.72 -32.04
N THR A 408 25.33 8.65 -33.35
CA THR A 408 24.97 9.84 -34.14
C THR A 408 23.45 9.94 -34.25
N VAL A 409 22.91 11.07 -33.83
CA VAL A 409 21.47 11.39 -33.88
C VAL A 409 20.99 11.34 -35.33
N PRO A 410 20.06 10.43 -35.69
CA PRO A 410 19.66 10.22 -37.09
C PRO A 410 18.68 11.27 -37.60
N ALA A 411 17.86 11.85 -36.73
CA ALA A 411 16.82 12.83 -37.07
C ALA A 411 16.62 13.84 -35.95
N ASN A 412 16.08 15.01 -36.26
CA ASN A 412 15.73 15.99 -35.23
C ASN A 412 14.60 15.44 -34.34
N GLY A 413 14.70 15.67 -33.03
CA GLY A 413 13.65 15.29 -32.09
C GLY A 413 14.17 15.08 -30.67
N ASP A 414 13.29 14.56 -29.82
CA ASP A 414 13.59 14.22 -28.44
C ASP A 414 14.18 12.80 -28.37
N TYR A 415 15.18 12.62 -27.52
CA TYR A 415 15.88 11.34 -27.37
C TYR A 415 16.01 10.96 -25.91
N THR A 416 15.72 9.70 -25.63
CA THR A 416 16.02 9.05 -24.36
C THR A 416 17.19 8.10 -24.56
N PHE A 417 18.27 8.28 -23.80
CA PHE A 417 19.39 7.35 -23.78
C PHE A 417 19.38 6.55 -22.49
N ARG A 418 19.56 5.22 -22.59
CA ARG A 418 19.59 4.32 -21.42
C ARG A 418 20.83 3.45 -21.45
N TRP A 419 21.42 3.27 -20.27
CA TRP A 419 22.46 2.30 -19.99
C TRP A 419 21.91 1.30 -18.98
N VAL A 420 21.79 0.04 -19.40
CA VAL A 420 21.15 -1.02 -18.62
C VAL A 420 22.17 -2.11 -18.35
N TYR A 421 22.44 -2.42 -17.10
CA TYR A 421 23.18 -3.63 -16.73
C TYR A 421 22.19 -4.72 -16.32
N SER A 422 22.30 -5.89 -16.93
CA SER A 422 21.42 -7.04 -16.69
C SER A 422 22.25 -8.27 -16.33
N LYS A 423 21.96 -8.88 -15.17
CA LYS A 423 22.48 -10.19 -14.79
C LYS A 423 21.54 -11.31 -15.19
N ASP A 424 22.11 -12.45 -15.58
CA ASP A 424 21.35 -13.67 -15.80
C ASP A 424 21.13 -14.46 -14.49
N SER A 425 20.57 -15.66 -14.61
CA SER A 425 20.06 -16.41 -13.46
C SER A 425 21.13 -17.12 -12.64
N SER A 426 22.38 -17.30 -13.10
CA SER A 426 23.36 -18.18 -12.43
C SER A 426 24.81 -17.66 -12.44
N MET A 427 25.55 -17.95 -11.37
CA MET A 427 27.02 -17.76 -11.21
C MET A 427 27.53 -16.30 -11.25
N SER A 428 28.61 -16.05 -10.51
CA SER A 428 29.28 -14.75 -10.44
C SER A 428 30.70 -14.90 -10.95
N SER A 429 31.13 -14.04 -11.88
CA SER A 429 32.48 -14.07 -12.43
C SER A 429 33.00 -12.67 -12.75
N GLY A 430 34.16 -12.34 -12.19
CA GLY A 430 34.64 -10.95 -12.20
C GLY A 430 33.97 -10.13 -11.12
N SER A 431 33.74 -8.84 -11.38
CA SER A 431 33.10 -7.93 -10.43
C SER A 431 31.59 -7.78 -10.64
N ASP A 432 30.98 -8.59 -11.50
CA ASP A 432 29.54 -8.60 -11.83
C ASP A 432 28.87 -7.23 -11.94
N CYS A 433 29.49 -6.33 -12.70
CA CYS A 433 28.95 -4.99 -12.87
C CYS A 433 29.28 -4.37 -14.23
N GLY A 434 28.38 -3.48 -14.66
CA GLY A 434 28.63 -2.49 -15.69
C GLY A 434 29.09 -1.17 -15.06
N SER A 435 29.90 -0.41 -15.78
CA SER A 435 30.33 0.92 -15.38
C SER A 435 30.27 1.88 -16.56
N ILE A 436 29.86 3.12 -16.31
CA ILE A 436 29.69 4.17 -17.32
C ILE A 436 30.23 5.52 -16.81
N ASP A 437 30.77 6.34 -17.72
CA ASP A 437 31.38 7.64 -17.44
C ASP A 437 31.58 8.45 -18.75
N ASN A 438 32.07 9.69 -18.65
CA ASN A 438 32.49 10.56 -19.74
C ASN A 438 31.41 10.81 -20.79
N ILE A 439 30.18 10.98 -20.34
CA ILE A 439 29.03 11.21 -21.21
C ILE A 439 29.02 12.66 -21.68
N SER A 440 28.89 12.87 -23.00
CA SER A 440 28.81 14.17 -23.64
C SER A 440 28.04 14.11 -24.95
N ILE A 441 27.50 15.26 -25.38
CA ILE A 441 26.86 15.46 -26.68
C ILE A 441 27.59 16.58 -27.43
N THR A 442 27.81 16.43 -28.74
CA THR A 442 28.40 17.50 -29.56
C THR A 442 27.42 18.64 -29.82
N GLY A 443 27.95 19.87 -29.95
CA GLY A 443 27.16 21.07 -30.22
C GLY A 443 26.66 21.77 -28.96
N THR A 444 25.61 22.57 -29.08
CA THR A 444 24.96 23.19 -27.92
C THR A 444 24.31 22.11 -27.08
N GLN A 445 24.73 21.99 -25.82
CA GLN A 445 24.11 21.05 -24.89
C GLN A 445 22.67 21.50 -24.59
N PRO A 446 21.72 20.56 -24.45
CA PRO A 446 20.37 20.93 -24.00
C PRO A 446 20.46 21.57 -22.62
N ALA A 447 19.46 22.39 -22.28
CA ALA A 447 19.30 22.80 -20.89
C ALA A 447 19.22 21.54 -20.01
N PRO A 448 19.79 21.57 -18.78
CA PRO A 448 19.60 20.49 -17.82
C PRO A 448 18.11 20.17 -17.73
N TYR A 449 17.77 18.88 -17.83
CA TYR A 449 16.42 18.46 -17.48
C TYR A 449 16.21 18.86 -16.02
N ASP A 450 15.25 19.74 -15.79
CA ASP A 450 14.87 20.25 -14.47
C ASP A 450 13.54 19.59 -14.08
N PRO A 451 13.56 18.59 -13.19
CA PRO A 451 12.34 17.97 -12.68
C PRO A 451 11.42 19.00 -12.00
N GLY A 452 11.97 20.08 -11.44
CA GLY A 452 11.22 21.13 -10.76
C GLY A 452 10.48 22.09 -11.71
N ALA A 453 10.99 22.33 -12.92
CA ALA A 453 10.29 23.13 -13.93
C ALA A 453 9.08 22.40 -14.54
N GLN A 454 9.10 21.05 -14.53
CA GLN A 454 7.93 20.25 -14.88
C GLN A 454 6.88 20.22 -13.77
N ALA A 455 7.23 20.47 -12.50
CA ALA A 455 6.27 20.45 -11.40
C ALA A 455 5.19 21.51 -11.56
N ASP A 456 5.52 22.75 -11.97
CA ASP A 456 4.51 23.81 -12.16
C ASP A 456 3.54 23.54 -13.34
N GLU A 457 4.06 22.99 -14.45
CA GLU A 457 3.23 22.63 -15.61
C GLU A 457 2.43 21.33 -15.38
N LEU A 458 2.99 20.39 -14.60
CA LEU A 458 2.34 19.16 -14.17
C LEU A 458 1.23 19.47 -13.17
N ASP A 459 1.51 20.30 -12.17
CA ASP A 459 0.52 20.80 -11.23
C ASP A 459 -0.61 21.51 -11.97
N ALA A 460 -0.31 22.36 -12.95
CA ALA A 460 -1.32 23.01 -13.76
C ALA A 460 -2.15 22.05 -14.62
N ALA A 461 -1.58 20.91 -15.02
CA ALA A 461 -2.23 19.93 -15.87
C ALA A 461 -3.02 18.85 -15.12
N VAL A 462 -2.77 18.68 -13.83
CA VAL A 462 -3.39 17.63 -13.01
C VAL A 462 -4.34 18.23 -11.98
N ASN A 463 -4.06 19.42 -11.45
CA ASN A 463 -4.90 20.04 -10.44
C ASN A 463 -6.27 20.46 -11.01
N ALA A 464 -7.30 20.25 -10.19
CA ALA A 464 -8.55 20.96 -10.35
C ALA A 464 -8.34 22.48 -10.24
N VAL A 465 -9.23 23.25 -10.85
CA VAL A 465 -9.19 24.72 -10.79
C VAL A 465 -9.23 25.19 -9.34
N GLY A 466 -8.15 25.82 -8.88
CA GLY A 466 -8.02 26.35 -7.52
C GLY A 466 -7.38 25.39 -6.51
N SER A 467 -7.08 24.15 -6.89
CA SER A 467 -6.27 23.23 -6.08
C SER A 467 -4.80 23.69 -6.04
N THR A 468 -4.12 23.34 -4.95
CA THR A 468 -2.71 23.70 -4.68
C THR A 468 -1.83 22.48 -4.43
N LEU A 469 -2.30 21.29 -4.82
CA LEU A 469 -1.56 20.05 -4.64
C LEU A 469 -0.32 20.05 -5.52
N HIS A 470 0.77 19.52 -4.99
CA HIS A 470 2.02 19.36 -5.71
C HIS A 470 2.17 17.93 -6.18
N PHE A 471 2.35 17.75 -7.48
CA PHE A 471 2.51 16.47 -8.14
C PHE A 471 3.97 16.22 -8.50
N MET A 472 4.35 14.97 -8.32
CA MET A 472 5.64 14.45 -8.66
C MET A 472 5.43 13.33 -9.67
N ASN A 473 6.26 13.33 -10.69
CA ASN A 473 6.25 12.31 -11.72
C ASN A 473 7.36 11.29 -11.43
N ASP A 474 7.20 10.08 -11.94
CA ASP A 474 8.28 9.11 -12.00
C ASP A 474 9.44 9.72 -12.82
N PRO A 475 10.62 9.93 -12.22
CA PRO A 475 11.74 10.53 -12.91
C PRO A 475 12.24 9.67 -14.07
N LEU A 476 12.01 8.34 -14.05
CA LEU A 476 12.43 7.43 -15.10
C LEU A 476 11.40 7.32 -16.21
N ASN A 477 10.10 7.20 -15.89
CA ASN A 477 9.03 7.06 -16.88
C ASN A 477 7.91 8.08 -16.64
N PRO A 478 8.14 9.37 -16.92
CA PRO A 478 7.17 10.40 -16.58
C PRO A 478 5.91 10.33 -17.46
N TRP A 479 4.76 10.55 -16.84
CA TRP A 479 3.53 10.94 -17.52
C TRP A 479 3.75 12.26 -18.30
N ALA A 480 3.16 12.40 -19.48
CA ALA A 480 3.27 13.62 -20.28
C ALA A 480 2.03 14.49 -20.15
N ILE A 481 2.23 15.80 -20.19
CA ILE A 481 1.14 16.76 -20.36
C ILE A 481 0.47 16.50 -21.72
N ASP A 482 -0.86 16.41 -21.70
CA ASP A 482 -1.68 16.15 -22.87
C ASP A 482 -2.81 17.18 -22.97
N THR A 483 -3.01 17.67 -24.20
CA THR A 483 -4.16 18.51 -24.56
C THR A 483 -4.96 17.91 -25.72
N SER A 484 -4.72 16.64 -26.04
CA SER A 484 -5.27 16.01 -27.25
C SER A 484 -6.74 15.63 -27.11
N GLU A 485 -7.22 15.45 -25.86
CA GLU A 485 -8.60 15.16 -25.50
C GLU A 485 -9.48 16.42 -25.56
N ASN A 486 -9.84 16.87 -26.77
CA ASN A 486 -10.70 18.03 -27.02
C ASN A 486 -10.20 19.36 -26.41
N GLY A 487 -8.89 19.49 -26.19
CA GLY A 487 -8.30 20.66 -25.54
C GLY A 487 -8.39 20.65 -24.01
N ARG A 488 -8.87 19.55 -23.40
CA ARG A 488 -8.75 19.29 -21.96
C ARG A 488 -7.27 19.15 -21.63
N LEU A 489 -6.77 20.00 -20.74
CA LEU A 489 -5.42 19.88 -20.20
C LEU A 489 -5.44 18.74 -19.17
N SER A 490 -4.56 17.77 -19.34
CA SER A 490 -4.48 16.56 -18.51
C SER A 490 -3.06 16.02 -18.52
N VAL A 491 -2.81 14.94 -17.80
CA VAL A 491 -1.62 14.11 -18.03
C VAL A 491 -2.01 12.78 -18.62
N LYS A 492 -1.13 12.21 -19.44
CA LYS A 492 -1.29 10.88 -20.02
C LYS A 492 -0.08 10.00 -19.81
N SER A 493 -0.31 8.70 -19.74
CA SER A 493 0.77 7.72 -19.75
C SER A 493 1.53 7.79 -21.08
N THR A 494 2.85 7.66 -21.03
CA THR A 494 3.77 7.74 -22.17
C THR A 494 4.43 6.41 -22.51
N VAL A 495 4.29 5.38 -21.68
CA VAL A 495 4.92 4.08 -21.92
C VAL A 495 4.22 3.28 -23.01
N GLY A 496 5.03 2.61 -23.83
CA GLY A 496 4.63 1.54 -24.74
C GLY A 496 5.57 0.33 -24.62
N ARG A 497 5.03 -0.87 -24.88
CA ARG A 497 5.61 -2.24 -25.08
C ARG A 497 6.89 -2.71 -24.34
N SER A 498 7.64 -1.90 -23.61
CA SER A 498 8.89 -2.32 -22.96
C SER A 498 9.15 -1.70 -21.58
N GLU A 499 8.30 -0.76 -21.16
CA GLU A 499 8.35 -0.10 -19.85
C GLU A 499 7.06 -0.43 -19.10
N ARG A 500 7.19 -1.19 -18.00
CA ARG A 500 6.07 -1.90 -17.37
C ARG A 500 5.27 -1.08 -16.37
N HIS A 501 5.74 0.12 -16.00
CA HIS A 501 5.14 0.92 -14.92
C HIS A 501 5.53 2.40 -15.02
N GLN A 502 4.55 3.29 -14.85
CA GLN A 502 4.73 4.74 -14.63
C GLN A 502 3.96 5.17 -13.40
N VAL A 503 4.49 6.13 -12.65
CA VAL A 503 3.85 6.64 -11.44
C VAL A 503 3.73 8.16 -11.50
N LEU A 504 2.53 8.65 -11.20
CA LEU A 504 2.26 10.04 -10.84
C LEU A 504 1.83 10.05 -9.38
N TYR A 505 2.31 10.97 -8.54
CA TYR A 505 1.94 10.97 -7.12
C TYR A 505 1.91 12.35 -6.50
N THR A 506 1.19 12.45 -5.37
CA THR A 506 1.16 13.63 -4.49
C THR A 506 1.15 13.20 -3.03
N ILE A 507 1.55 14.11 -2.14
CA ILE A 507 1.57 13.88 -0.69
C ILE A 507 0.70 14.94 -0.02
N ILE A 508 -0.28 14.48 0.75
CA ILE A 508 -1.17 15.32 1.55
C ILE A 508 -0.80 15.14 3.01
N ARG A 509 -0.57 16.27 3.70
CA ARG A 509 -0.15 16.27 5.10
C ARG A 509 -1.29 16.69 6.00
N ASN A 510 -1.49 15.99 7.11
CA ASN A 510 -2.55 16.24 8.10
C ASN A 510 -3.96 16.27 7.49
N ALA A 511 -4.26 15.32 6.59
CA ALA A 511 -5.62 15.12 6.11
C ALA A 511 -6.54 14.72 7.27
N LYS A 512 -7.83 15.09 7.23
CA LYS A 512 -8.79 14.79 8.29
C LYS A 512 -9.82 13.76 7.84
N ALA A 513 -10.29 12.95 8.78
CA ALA A 513 -11.38 12.02 8.55
C ALA A 513 -12.63 12.75 8.01
N GLY A 514 -13.17 12.27 6.89
CA GLY A 514 -14.33 12.88 6.21
C GLY A 514 -14.00 13.86 5.07
N ASP A 515 -12.76 14.33 4.96
CA ASP A 515 -12.28 15.02 3.76
C ASP A 515 -12.16 14.03 2.59
N ALA A 516 -11.99 14.51 1.35
CA ALA A 516 -11.78 13.62 0.21
C ALA A 516 -10.71 14.10 -0.77
N VAL A 517 -10.07 13.14 -1.45
CA VAL A 517 -9.31 13.39 -2.68
C VAL A 517 -10.21 13.03 -3.86
N CYS A 518 -10.53 14.02 -4.68
CA CYS A 518 -11.33 13.88 -5.88
C CYS A 518 -10.44 13.97 -7.12
N PHE A 519 -10.69 13.16 -8.14
CA PHE A 519 -9.95 13.21 -9.39
C PHE A 519 -10.76 12.66 -10.56
N ASP A 520 -10.43 13.10 -11.77
CA ASP A 520 -10.95 12.54 -13.00
C ASP A 520 -9.90 11.63 -13.65
N TRP A 521 -10.35 10.54 -14.26
CA TRP A 521 -9.49 9.61 -14.95
C TRP A 521 -10.13 9.08 -16.22
N LYS A 522 -9.30 8.58 -17.14
CA LYS A 522 -9.75 7.86 -18.34
C LYS A 522 -8.73 6.78 -18.66
N VAL A 523 -9.17 5.63 -19.14
CA VAL A 523 -8.25 4.60 -19.62
C VAL A 523 -8.67 4.08 -20.99
N VAL A 524 -7.69 3.81 -21.84
CA VAL A 524 -7.83 3.14 -23.13
C VAL A 524 -6.77 2.05 -23.17
N THR A 525 -7.16 0.84 -22.82
CA THR A 525 -6.32 -0.36 -22.87
C THR A 525 -6.93 -1.37 -23.82
N GLN A 526 -6.14 -2.35 -24.26
CA GLN A 526 -6.63 -3.43 -25.11
C GLN A 526 -6.70 -4.76 -24.36
N GLY A 527 -7.68 -5.60 -24.73
CA GLY A 527 -7.71 -7.01 -24.38
C GLY A 527 -6.92 -7.85 -25.39
N LEU A 528 -6.16 -8.84 -24.91
CA LEU A 528 -5.64 -9.91 -25.76
C LEU A 528 -6.79 -10.85 -26.16
N PRO A 529 -7.02 -11.16 -27.45
CA PRO A 529 -7.92 -12.24 -27.82
C PRO A 529 -7.30 -13.58 -27.41
N VAL A 530 -7.87 -14.22 -26.38
CA VAL A 530 -7.48 -15.58 -25.99
C VAL A 530 -8.14 -16.55 -26.97
N GLY A 531 -7.36 -17.47 -27.54
CA GLY A 531 -7.89 -18.49 -28.44
C GLY A 531 -8.77 -19.50 -27.69
N GLY A 532 -10.09 -19.35 -27.78
CA GLY A 532 -11.08 -20.27 -27.19
C GLY A 532 -12.33 -19.55 -26.70
N GLU A 533 -13.31 -20.31 -26.21
CA GLU A 533 -14.62 -19.87 -25.69
C GLU A 533 -14.57 -18.94 -24.44
N TYR A 534 -13.39 -18.43 -24.10
CA TYR A 534 -13.11 -17.55 -22.95
C TYR A 534 -12.54 -16.24 -23.51
N GLY A 535 -13.25 -15.12 -23.29
CA GLY A 535 -13.03 -13.82 -23.91
C GLY A 535 -11.65 -13.15 -23.71
N SER A 536 -11.56 -11.88 -24.11
CA SER A 536 -10.30 -11.14 -24.10
C SER A 536 -9.88 -10.71 -22.69
N ILE A 537 -8.62 -10.98 -22.31
CA ILE A 537 -8.04 -10.49 -21.05
C ILE A 537 -7.30 -9.17 -21.30
N SER A 538 -7.67 -8.09 -20.62
CA SER A 538 -6.87 -6.87 -20.63
C SER A 538 -5.78 -6.97 -19.56
N ILE A 539 -4.53 -6.85 -20.01
CA ILE A 539 -3.32 -7.01 -19.18
C ILE A 539 -2.70 -5.66 -18.80
N ASP A 540 -3.11 -4.58 -19.47
CA ASP A 540 -2.71 -3.21 -19.16
C ASP A 540 -3.73 -2.61 -18.18
N LYS A 541 -3.26 -1.79 -17.23
CA LYS A 541 -4.13 -1.22 -16.19
C LYS A 541 -3.63 0.10 -15.62
N LEU A 542 -4.58 0.95 -15.26
CA LEU A 542 -4.37 2.06 -14.33
C LEU A 542 -4.63 1.55 -12.91
N VAL A 543 -3.72 1.80 -11.98
CA VAL A 543 -3.83 1.39 -10.58
C VAL A 543 -3.78 2.65 -9.71
N PHE A 544 -4.75 2.80 -8.82
CA PHE A 544 -4.76 3.86 -7.82
C PHE A 544 -4.28 3.32 -6.48
N ARG A 545 -3.35 4.03 -5.84
CA ARG A 545 -2.77 3.65 -4.56
C ARG A 545 -2.84 4.74 -3.53
N ILE A 546 -2.95 4.31 -2.28
CA ILE A 546 -2.87 5.15 -1.09
C ILE A 546 -1.90 4.51 -0.10
N ASN A 547 -0.88 5.27 0.32
CA ASN A 547 0.22 4.78 1.14
C ASN A 547 0.83 3.48 0.56
N GLN A 548 0.96 3.45 -0.77
CA GLN A 548 1.43 2.32 -1.58
C GLN A 548 0.49 1.10 -1.64
N ALA A 549 -0.55 1.02 -0.80
CA ALA A 549 -1.59 0.01 -0.88
C ALA A 549 -2.48 0.26 -2.11
N ILE A 550 -2.87 -0.81 -2.80
CA ILE A 550 -3.77 -0.71 -3.95
C ILE A 550 -5.19 -0.50 -3.46
N VAL A 551 -5.82 0.59 -3.91
CA VAL A 551 -7.22 0.88 -3.64
C VAL A 551 -8.08 0.45 -4.81
N GLU A 552 -7.61 0.67 -6.05
CA GLU A 552 -8.39 0.38 -7.25
C GLU A 552 -7.49 -0.05 -8.42
N GLN A 553 -8.01 -0.91 -9.31
CA GLN A 553 -7.34 -1.32 -10.55
C GLN A 553 -8.34 -1.31 -11.70
N ILE A 554 -7.98 -0.64 -12.78
CA ILE A 554 -8.88 -0.32 -13.88
C ILE A 554 -8.23 -0.75 -15.19
N SER A 555 -8.96 -1.55 -15.96
CA SER A 555 -8.61 -1.99 -17.32
C SER A 555 -9.79 -1.77 -18.25
N GLY A 556 -9.57 -1.86 -19.56
CA GLY A 556 -10.58 -1.59 -20.58
C GLY A 556 -10.47 -0.24 -21.26
N THR A 557 -11.55 0.15 -21.95
CA THR A 557 -11.70 1.48 -22.56
C THR A 557 -12.88 2.18 -21.89
N THR A 558 -12.60 3.30 -21.21
CA THR A 558 -13.60 4.11 -20.51
C THR A 558 -13.73 5.49 -21.13
N ASN A 559 -14.80 6.21 -20.77
CA ASN A 559 -14.85 7.66 -20.94
C ASN A 559 -14.14 8.34 -19.76
N TRP A 560 -14.13 9.67 -19.72
CA TRP A 560 -13.71 10.38 -18.51
C TRP A 560 -14.70 10.09 -17.38
N GLU A 561 -14.18 9.54 -16.29
CA GLU A 561 -14.90 9.20 -15.07
C GLU A 561 -14.32 9.99 -13.89
N ASN A 562 -15.07 10.09 -12.80
CA ASN A 562 -14.69 10.81 -11.59
C ASN A 562 -14.67 9.85 -10.40
N CYS A 563 -13.66 9.99 -9.54
CA CYS A 563 -13.52 9.24 -8.30
C CYS A 563 -13.34 10.21 -7.13
N ALA A 564 -13.87 9.82 -5.96
CA ALA A 564 -13.66 10.51 -4.70
C ALA A 564 -13.27 9.49 -3.62
N TYR A 565 -12.05 9.60 -3.10
CA TYR A 565 -11.61 8.81 -1.96
C TYR A 565 -11.79 9.59 -0.68
N ILE A 566 -12.68 9.13 0.20
CA ILE A 566 -12.93 9.75 1.50
C ILE A 566 -11.84 9.31 2.48
N ILE A 567 -11.20 10.28 3.14
CA ILE A 567 -10.16 10.07 4.14
C ILE A 567 -10.78 9.36 5.35
N PRO A 568 -10.30 8.16 5.71
CA PRO A 568 -10.92 7.37 6.78
C PRO A 568 -10.50 7.83 8.19
N GLN A 569 -9.31 8.42 8.33
CA GLN A 569 -8.76 8.84 9.62
C GLN A 569 -7.80 10.01 9.44
N ASP A 570 -7.54 10.75 10.50
CA ASP A 570 -6.58 11.86 10.46
C ASP A 570 -5.15 11.34 10.21
N GLY A 571 -4.40 11.97 9.29
CA GLY A 571 -3.02 11.57 9.05
C GLY A 571 -2.37 12.12 7.78
N ASP A 572 -1.15 11.67 7.52
CA ASP A 572 -0.44 11.95 6.28
C ASP A 572 -0.74 10.84 5.26
N TYR A 573 -1.00 11.23 4.02
CA TYR A 573 -1.39 10.32 2.95
C TYR A 573 -0.54 10.55 1.69
N TYR A 574 -0.07 9.44 1.14
CA TYR A 574 0.59 9.37 -0.17
C TYR A 574 -0.39 8.83 -1.20
N PHE A 575 -0.68 9.58 -2.25
CA PHE A 575 -1.58 9.18 -3.33
C PHE A 575 -0.78 8.93 -4.60
N SER A 576 -1.00 7.81 -5.30
CA SER A 576 -0.39 7.59 -6.61
C SER A 576 -1.30 6.95 -7.66
N TRP A 577 -1.04 7.32 -8.91
CA TRP A 577 -1.64 6.77 -10.12
C TRP A 577 -0.56 6.08 -10.93
N ASP A 578 -0.78 4.79 -11.13
CA ASP A 578 0.21 3.85 -11.61
C ASP A 578 -0.28 3.25 -12.92
N PHE A 579 0.32 3.57 -14.07
CA PHE A 579 -0.02 2.91 -15.32
C PHE A 579 0.93 1.73 -15.57
N ILE A 580 0.36 0.54 -15.75
CA ILE A 580 1.09 -0.72 -15.95
C ILE A 580 0.78 -1.24 -17.35
N ALA A 581 1.82 -1.42 -18.16
CA ALA A 581 1.73 -1.98 -19.52
C ALA A 581 2.39 -3.37 -19.59
N CYS A 582 1.70 -4.37 -20.15
CA CYS A 582 2.15 -5.76 -20.27
C CYS A 582 2.50 -6.16 -21.73
N ASP A 583 3.52 -7.01 -21.89
CA ASP A 583 4.32 -7.16 -23.14
C ASP A 583 4.01 -8.44 -23.95
N GLU A 584 2.74 -8.74 -24.26
CA GLU A 584 2.41 -10.02 -24.94
C GLU A 584 1.72 -9.94 -26.31
N SER A 585 1.58 -8.77 -26.95
CA SER A 585 0.90 -8.68 -28.26
C SER A 585 1.64 -7.90 -29.34
N GLU A 586 1.74 -8.51 -30.53
CA GLU A 586 2.21 -7.86 -31.76
C GLU A 586 1.21 -6.81 -32.32
N VAL A 587 0.02 -6.61 -31.74
CA VAL A 587 -1.07 -5.79 -32.31
C VAL A 587 -0.96 -4.29 -32.02
N VAL A 588 -1.03 -3.48 -33.08
CA VAL A 588 -0.51 -2.11 -33.19
C VAL A 588 -1.56 -1.01 -32.91
N ASN A 589 -2.13 -0.94 -31.71
CA ASN A 589 -2.96 0.21 -31.29
C ASN A 589 -2.49 0.78 -29.94
N ALA A 590 -2.60 2.10 -29.77
CA ALA A 590 -2.09 2.85 -28.62
C ALA A 590 -2.87 2.54 -27.33
N VAL A 591 -2.17 2.11 -26.29
CA VAL A 591 -2.70 1.97 -24.92
C VAL A 591 -2.30 3.19 -24.12
N THR A 592 -3.24 3.81 -23.41
CA THR A 592 -3.01 5.09 -22.73
C THR A 592 -3.99 5.26 -21.58
N SER A 593 -3.54 5.87 -20.48
CA SER A 593 -4.39 6.37 -19.40
C SER A 593 -4.21 7.87 -19.23
N TRP A 594 -5.22 8.54 -18.68
CA TRP A 594 -5.20 9.95 -18.36
C TRP A 594 -5.67 10.18 -16.93
N VAL A 595 -5.12 11.22 -16.30
CA VAL A 595 -5.54 11.74 -14.99
C VAL A 595 -5.64 13.26 -15.09
N ASP A 596 -6.65 13.84 -14.45
CA ASP A 596 -6.86 15.29 -14.39
C ASP A 596 -7.77 15.65 -13.19
N ASN A 597 -7.97 16.95 -12.94
CA ASN A 597 -8.95 17.51 -12.02
C ASN A 597 -8.79 17.01 -10.58
N VAL A 598 -7.55 16.76 -10.16
CA VAL A 598 -7.23 16.28 -8.83
C VAL A 598 -7.35 17.43 -7.82
N SER A 599 -8.09 17.19 -6.73
CA SER A 599 -8.28 18.15 -5.64
C SER A 599 -8.40 17.46 -4.29
N TYR A 600 -7.99 18.18 -3.25
CA TYR A 600 -8.31 17.85 -1.87
C TYR A 600 -9.48 18.72 -1.42
N VAL A 601 -10.57 18.09 -0.99
CA VAL A 601 -11.83 18.73 -0.62
C VAL A 601 -12.08 18.50 0.86
N GLU A 602 -12.03 19.59 1.63
CA GLU A 602 -12.38 19.58 3.05
C GLU A 602 -13.91 19.43 3.21
N ASP A 603 -14.33 18.68 4.23
CA ASP A 603 -15.74 18.42 4.54
C ASP A 603 -16.53 17.89 3.32
N TYR A 604 -15.97 16.89 2.63
CA TYR A 604 -16.54 16.41 1.38
C TYR A 604 -17.95 15.84 1.56
N VAL A 605 -18.90 16.39 0.79
CA VAL A 605 -20.27 15.89 0.72
C VAL A 605 -20.48 15.23 -0.64
N PRO A 606 -20.75 13.90 -0.69
CA PRO A 606 -21.02 13.21 -1.95
C PRO A 606 -22.20 13.85 -2.71
N PRO A 607 -22.14 13.93 -4.05
CA PRO A 607 -23.24 14.43 -4.85
C PRO A 607 -24.49 13.55 -4.71
N VAL A 608 -25.67 14.17 -4.65
CA VAL A 608 -26.94 13.45 -4.51
C VAL A 608 -27.37 12.89 -5.88
N ALA A 609 -27.59 11.58 -5.94
CA ALA A 609 -28.06 10.90 -7.14
C ALA A 609 -29.39 11.48 -7.68
N PRO A 610 -29.58 11.52 -9.01
CA PRO A 610 -30.85 11.94 -9.61
C PRO A 610 -32.01 11.01 -9.20
N GLY A 611 -33.07 11.56 -8.60
CA GLY A 611 -34.27 10.79 -8.22
C GLY A 611 -34.89 11.22 -6.90
N ASP A 612 -35.91 10.50 -6.42
CA ASP A 612 -36.46 10.65 -5.07
C ASP A 612 -35.80 9.62 -4.13
N PRO A 613 -34.91 10.04 -3.20
CA PRO A 613 -34.25 9.14 -2.27
C PRO A 613 -35.23 8.35 -1.39
N ALA A 614 -36.38 8.93 -1.04
CA ALA A 614 -37.37 8.22 -0.23
C ALA A 614 -38.01 7.07 -1.01
N GLN A 615 -38.26 7.27 -2.31
CA GLN A 615 -38.76 6.20 -3.18
C GLN A 615 -37.71 5.11 -3.40
N PHE A 616 -36.44 5.50 -3.56
CA PHE A 616 -35.33 4.55 -3.68
C PHE A 616 -35.18 3.71 -2.41
N ASN A 617 -35.06 4.36 -1.25
CA ASN A 617 -34.95 3.69 0.04
C ASN A 617 -36.14 2.75 0.30
N ALA A 618 -37.37 3.17 -0.05
CA ALA A 618 -38.56 2.33 0.11
C ALA A 618 -38.59 1.11 -0.83
N ALA A 619 -37.88 1.15 -1.96
CA ALA A 619 -37.78 0.03 -2.90
C ALA A 619 -36.65 -0.95 -2.56
N VAL A 620 -35.65 -0.54 -1.77
CA VAL A 620 -34.50 -1.38 -1.38
C VAL A 620 -34.72 -2.03 -0.02
N ASN A 621 -35.29 -1.30 0.93
CA ASN A 621 -35.46 -1.77 2.31
C ASN A 621 -36.44 -2.96 2.39
N ALA A 622 -36.09 -3.95 3.22
CA ALA A 622 -37.04 -4.98 3.63
C ALA A 622 -38.25 -4.39 4.39
N PRO A 623 -39.42 -5.06 4.37
CA PRO A 623 -40.59 -4.60 5.10
C PRO A 623 -40.30 -4.36 6.60
N GLY A 624 -40.44 -3.11 7.03
CA GLY A 624 -40.21 -2.69 8.42
C GLY A 624 -38.83 -2.09 8.69
N GLU A 625 -37.90 -2.14 7.73
CA GLU A 625 -36.64 -1.39 7.76
C GLU A 625 -36.86 0.05 7.26
N ASN A 626 -36.05 0.99 7.75
CA ASN A 626 -36.08 2.40 7.35
C ASN A 626 -34.67 2.96 7.24
N ARG A 627 -33.86 2.40 6.35
CA ARG A 627 -32.46 2.79 6.14
C ARG A 627 -32.32 3.71 4.93
N SER A 628 -31.27 4.54 4.95
CA SER A 628 -30.95 5.46 3.87
C SER A 628 -29.75 4.94 3.08
N PHE A 629 -29.90 4.87 1.76
CA PHE A 629 -28.85 4.44 0.84
C PHE A 629 -28.37 5.64 0.02
N VAL A 630 -27.09 5.59 -0.36
CA VAL A 630 -26.47 6.51 -1.31
C VAL A 630 -26.44 5.81 -2.67
N ASN A 631 -27.19 6.32 -3.64
CA ASN A 631 -27.23 5.79 -4.99
C ASN A 631 -26.10 6.40 -5.84
N ASP A 632 -25.74 5.72 -6.92
CA ASP A 632 -24.76 6.21 -7.89
C ASP A 632 -25.24 7.52 -8.54
N TYR A 633 -24.37 8.52 -8.61
CA TYR A 633 -24.71 9.81 -9.21
C TYR A 633 -24.66 9.80 -10.75
N ALA A 634 -23.65 9.13 -11.33
CA ALA A 634 -23.40 9.12 -12.76
C ALA A 634 -24.31 8.10 -13.48
N HIS A 635 -24.52 6.95 -12.84
CA HIS A 635 -25.25 5.82 -13.35
C HIS A 635 -26.26 5.31 -12.32
N PRO A 636 -27.26 6.13 -11.93
CA PRO A 636 -28.17 5.80 -10.82
C PRO A 636 -28.94 4.51 -11.08
N TRP A 637 -29.07 3.70 -10.04
CA TRP A 637 -30.00 2.58 -10.03
C TRP A 637 -31.44 3.12 -10.02
N VAL A 638 -32.30 2.51 -10.82
CA VAL A 638 -33.67 2.98 -11.05
C VAL A 638 -34.69 2.13 -10.30
N VAL A 639 -35.71 2.78 -9.72
CA VAL A 639 -36.82 2.08 -9.06
C VAL A 639 -37.75 1.48 -10.11
N VAL A 640 -37.96 0.17 -10.05
CA VAL A 640 -38.82 -0.57 -10.98
C VAL A 640 -39.72 -1.56 -10.24
N THR A 641 -40.74 -2.05 -10.94
CA THR A 641 -41.56 -3.17 -10.47
C THR A 641 -41.24 -4.40 -11.31
N ASP A 642 -40.60 -5.41 -10.72
CA ASP A 642 -40.36 -6.72 -11.35
C ASP A 642 -41.12 -7.80 -10.58
N SER A 643 -41.83 -8.67 -11.32
CA SER A 643 -42.57 -9.80 -10.72
C SER A 643 -43.55 -9.41 -9.59
N GLY A 644 -44.05 -8.18 -9.60
CA GLY A 644 -44.95 -7.63 -8.57
C GLY A 644 -44.24 -7.12 -7.30
N ARG A 645 -42.91 -7.10 -7.27
CA ARG A 645 -42.08 -6.51 -6.22
C ARG A 645 -41.57 -5.15 -6.65
N ASN A 646 -41.54 -4.18 -5.74
CA ASN A 646 -40.82 -2.93 -5.98
C ASN A 646 -39.36 -3.18 -5.61
N CYS A 647 -38.44 -2.83 -6.50
CA CYS A 647 -37.02 -3.11 -6.36
C CYS A 647 -36.21 -2.04 -7.09
N VAL A 648 -34.90 -2.07 -6.92
CA VAL A 648 -33.98 -1.24 -7.71
C VAL A 648 -33.30 -2.08 -8.78
N ARG A 649 -33.04 -1.48 -9.93
CA ARG A 649 -32.38 -2.10 -11.07
C ARG A 649 -31.21 -1.24 -11.54
N SER A 650 -30.08 -1.85 -11.89
CA SER A 650 -29.02 -1.14 -12.60
C SER A 650 -29.49 -0.65 -13.98
N ASP A 651 -28.93 0.45 -14.47
CA ASP A 651 -29.34 1.08 -15.75
C ASP A 651 -28.16 1.41 -16.67
N ILE A 652 -27.13 0.56 -16.64
CA ILE A 652 -25.92 0.70 -17.49
C ILE A 652 -25.92 -0.26 -18.69
N ALA A 653 -27.09 -0.79 -19.06
CA ALA A 653 -27.23 -1.69 -20.21
C ALA A 653 -26.69 -1.02 -21.49
N GLY A 654 -25.85 -1.75 -22.24
CA GLY A 654 -25.19 -1.24 -23.46
C GLY A 654 -24.01 -0.28 -23.23
N MET A 655 -23.57 -0.09 -21.98
CA MET A 655 -22.37 0.69 -21.63
C MET A 655 -21.20 -0.26 -21.35
N ARG A 656 -20.27 -0.38 -22.30
CA ARG A 656 -19.12 -1.30 -22.17
C ARG A 656 -18.20 -0.91 -21.02
N LEU A 657 -17.70 -1.90 -20.29
CA LEU A 657 -16.64 -1.75 -19.27
C LEU A 657 -16.97 -0.65 -18.24
N THR A 658 -18.24 -0.49 -17.94
CA THR A 658 -18.79 0.51 -17.01
C THR A 658 -19.27 -0.20 -15.75
N GLU A 659 -19.22 0.46 -14.60
CA GLU A 659 -19.83 -0.03 -13.37
C GLU A 659 -20.83 0.95 -12.77
N THR A 660 -21.68 0.45 -11.87
CA THR A 660 -22.60 1.26 -11.07
C THR A 660 -22.78 0.62 -9.70
N GLU A 661 -22.76 1.43 -8.65
CA GLU A 661 -22.87 0.96 -7.27
C GLU A 661 -23.73 1.89 -6.41
N PHE A 662 -24.62 1.31 -5.60
CA PHE A 662 -25.22 2.04 -4.48
C PHE A 662 -24.72 1.47 -3.16
N THR A 663 -24.59 2.33 -2.15
CA THR A 663 -23.98 2.00 -0.86
C THR A 663 -24.83 2.43 0.34
N ILE A 664 -24.46 1.93 1.51
CA ILE A 664 -24.93 2.39 2.81
C ILE A 664 -23.77 2.38 3.79
N ASP A 665 -23.54 3.51 4.45
CA ASP A 665 -22.68 3.56 5.63
C ASP A 665 -23.43 2.95 6.81
N MET A 666 -22.90 1.82 7.30
CA MET A 666 -23.46 1.07 8.41
C MET A 666 -22.86 1.48 9.75
N GLY A 667 -21.83 2.32 9.74
CA GLY A 667 -20.97 2.52 10.90
C GLY A 667 -20.39 1.19 11.38
N TYR A 668 -20.18 1.07 12.69
CA TYR A 668 -19.61 -0.13 13.30
C TYR A 668 -20.61 -1.30 13.35
N LEU A 669 -20.24 -2.44 12.77
CA LEU A 669 -20.95 -3.72 12.90
C LEU A 669 -20.04 -4.71 13.62
N GLU A 670 -20.60 -5.50 14.56
CA GLU A 670 -19.86 -6.62 15.14
C GLU A 670 -19.79 -7.80 14.17
N ALA A 671 -18.70 -8.55 14.24
CA ALA A 671 -18.57 -9.87 13.62
C ALA A 671 -19.79 -10.74 14.00
N GLY A 672 -20.37 -11.40 13.00
CA GLY A 672 -21.61 -12.17 13.14
C GLY A 672 -22.87 -11.39 12.79
N SER A 673 -22.81 -10.05 12.66
CA SER A 673 -23.92 -9.26 12.10
C SER A 673 -24.27 -9.75 10.71
N VAL A 674 -25.54 -9.70 10.33
CA VAL A 674 -26.02 -10.36 9.11
C VAL A 674 -26.56 -9.32 8.15
N ILE A 675 -26.00 -9.28 6.95
CA ILE A 675 -26.52 -8.54 5.81
C ILE A 675 -27.28 -9.55 4.94
N SER A 676 -28.55 -9.30 4.69
CA SER A 676 -29.38 -10.13 3.82
C SER A 676 -30.15 -9.30 2.81
N PHE A 677 -30.34 -9.82 1.62
CA PHE A 677 -31.08 -9.16 0.55
C PHE A 677 -31.58 -10.16 -0.48
N ASP A 678 -32.63 -9.80 -1.20
CA ASP A 678 -33.09 -10.50 -2.39
C ASP A 678 -32.44 -9.88 -3.62
N TRP A 679 -32.05 -10.71 -4.58
CA TRP A 679 -31.48 -10.26 -5.83
C TRP A 679 -31.84 -11.18 -7.00
N LYS A 680 -31.72 -10.62 -8.21
CA LYS A 680 -31.92 -11.31 -9.49
C LYS A 680 -30.97 -10.68 -10.49
N THR A 681 -30.27 -11.47 -11.30
CA THR A 681 -29.48 -10.97 -12.43
C THR A 681 -30.08 -11.41 -13.75
N SER A 682 -30.03 -10.52 -14.74
CA SER A 682 -30.46 -10.75 -16.11
C SER A 682 -29.32 -10.43 -17.10
N SER A 683 -28.19 -11.14 -17.00
CA SER A 683 -27.03 -11.01 -17.91
C SER A 683 -26.57 -12.33 -18.50
N GLU A 684 -25.61 -12.29 -19.42
CA GLU A 684 -24.82 -13.44 -19.85
C GLU A 684 -23.97 -14.01 -18.70
N MET A 685 -23.66 -15.30 -18.83
CA MET A 685 -22.90 -16.04 -17.83
C MET A 685 -21.41 -15.73 -17.97
N TYR A 686 -20.73 -15.46 -16.86
CA TYR A 686 -19.28 -15.15 -16.77
C TYR A 686 -18.81 -13.82 -17.38
N GLY A 687 -19.69 -13.04 -18.00
CA GLY A 687 -19.40 -11.68 -18.47
C GLY A 687 -19.59 -10.67 -17.35
N ASP A 688 -20.78 -10.07 -17.31
CA ASP A 688 -21.17 -9.11 -16.28
C ASP A 688 -21.21 -9.70 -14.87
N ARG A 689 -20.88 -8.86 -13.89
CA ARG A 689 -20.73 -9.28 -12.50
C ARG A 689 -21.58 -8.45 -11.57
N VAL A 690 -22.27 -9.14 -10.68
CA VAL A 690 -22.89 -8.58 -9.50
C VAL A 690 -21.97 -8.81 -8.31
N CYS A 691 -21.64 -7.72 -7.63
CA CYS A 691 -20.70 -7.67 -6.54
C CYS A 691 -21.41 -7.18 -5.26
N LEU A 692 -21.26 -7.89 -4.15
CA LEU A 692 -21.48 -7.33 -2.82
C LEU A 692 -20.13 -6.80 -2.33
N THR A 693 -20.05 -5.52 -2.01
CA THR A 693 -18.82 -4.89 -1.54
C THR A 693 -18.92 -4.53 -0.06
N LEU A 694 -17.77 -4.58 0.63
CA LEU A 694 -17.59 -4.03 1.97
C LEU A 694 -16.37 -3.12 1.91
N ASN A 695 -16.53 -1.85 2.28
CA ASN A 695 -15.49 -0.82 2.19
C ASN A 695 -14.86 -0.75 0.79
N GLY A 696 -15.70 -0.89 -0.24
CA GLY A 696 -15.27 -0.93 -1.66
C GLY A 696 -14.66 -2.26 -2.12
N LEU A 697 -14.41 -3.22 -1.22
CA LEU A 697 -13.85 -4.53 -1.56
C LEU A 697 -14.94 -5.56 -1.85
N THR A 698 -14.91 -6.14 -3.04
CA THR A 698 -15.85 -7.19 -3.46
C THR A 698 -15.69 -8.47 -2.62
N GLN A 699 -16.75 -8.82 -1.89
CA GLN A 699 -16.85 -10.00 -1.03
C GLN A 699 -17.52 -11.19 -1.69
N LYS A 700 -18.51 -10.93 -2.55
CA LYS A 700 -19.23 -11.97 -3.31
C LYS A 700 -19.43 -11.52 -4.74
N VAL A 701 -19.26 -12.45 -5.67
CA VAL A 701 -19.48 -12.25 -7.10
C VAL A 701 -20.48 -13.27 -7.62
N ALA A 702 -21.38 -12.83 -8.50
CA ALA A 702 -22.22 -13.70 -9.30
C ALA A 702 -22.41 -13.15 -10.72
N SER A 703 -22.78 -14.00 -11.68
CA SER A 703 -23.01 -13.64 -13.09
C SER A 703 -24.11 -14.51 -13.71
N GLY A 704 -24.56 -14.17 -14.91
CA GLY A 704 -25.58 -14.93 -15.64
C GLY A 704 -27.03 -14.53 -15.37
N GLN A 705 -27.94 -15.42 -15.76
CA GLN A 705 -29.37 -15.33 -15.48
C GLN A 705 -29.68 -16.07 -14.18
N THR A 706 -30.15 -15.36 -13.16
CA THR A 706 -30.65 -15.99 -11.93
C THR A 706 -32.09 -15.60 -11.69
N PRO A 707 -32.96 -16.52 -11.23
CA PRO A 707 -34.24 -16.12 -10.67
C PRO A 707 -34.02 -15.34 -9.36
N TRP A 708 -35.05 -14.63 -8.90
CA TRP A 708 -35.05 -14.03 -7.57
C TRP A 708 -34.63 -15.04 -6.50
N SER A 709 -33.57 -14.69 -5.77
CA SER A 709 -32.99 -15.51 -4.72
C SER A 709 -32.55 -14.63 -3.56
N SER A 710 -32.49 -15.20 -2.36
CA SER A 710 -32.06 -14.49 -1.16
C SER A 710 -30.62 -14.83 -0.84
N VAL A 711 -29.82 -13.81 -0.56
CA VAL A 711 -28.45 -13.95 -0.07
C VAL A 711 -28.42 -13.56 1.40
N ARG A 712 -27.66 -14.34 2.16
CA ARG A 712 -27.24 -14.02 3.52
C ARG A 712 -25.72 -13.91 3.53
N PHE A 713 -25.22 -12.85 4.12
CA PHE A 713 -23.80 -12.57 4.30
C PHE A 713 -23.59 -12.24 5.78
N GLU A 714 -22.64 -12.92 6.41
CA GLU A 714 -22.30 -12.69 7.81
C GLU A 714 -21.03 -11.87 7.86
N VAL A 715 -21.09 -10.76 8.58
CA VAL A 715 -19.99 -9.81 8.75
C VAL A 715 -18.83 -10.53 9.43
N PRO A 716 -17.65 -10.61 8.78
CA PRO A 716 -16.59 -11.51 9.22
C PRO A 716 -15.78 -10.98 10.40
N VAL A 717 -15.61 -9.66 10.50
CA VAL A 717 -14.84 -8.99 11.56
C VAL A 717 -15.64 -7.80 12.10
N SER A 718 -15.37 -7.38 13.33
CA SER A 718 -16.05 -6.21 13.88
C SER A 718 -15.34 -4.95 13.39
N ASP A 719 -15.99 -4.13 12.59
CA ASP A 719 -15.39 -2.94 11.99
C ASP A 719 -16.46 -1.93 11.54
N TYR A 720 -16.02 -0.75 11.11
CA TYR A 720 -16.83 0.21 10.37
C TYR A 720 -17.01 -0.27 8.92
N TYR A 721 -18.26 -0.34 8.49
CA TYR A 721 -18.60 -0.87 7.17
C TYR A 721 -19.42 0.12 6.34
N THR A 722 -18.92 0.40 5.15
CA THR A 722 -19.75 0.82 4.02
C THR A 722 -20.08 -0.42 3.20
N VAL A 723 -21.36 -0.76 3.08
CA VAL A 723 -21.83 -1.92 2.30
C VAL A 723 -22.31 -1.42 0.95
N GLY A 724 -21.87 -2.05 -0.14
CA GLY A 724 -22.26 -1.69 -1.50
C GLY A 724 -22.80 -2.86 -2.33
N TRP A 725 -23.67 -2.53 -3.28
CA TRP A 725 -24.18 -3.43 -4.30
C TRP A 725 -23.78 -2.89 -5.66
N LYS A 726 -22.82 -3.58 -6.28
CA LYS A 726 -22.19 -3.15 -7.52
C LYS A 726 -22.55 -4.06 -8.68
N TYR A 727 -22.67 -3.46 -9.85
CA TYR A 727 -22.83 -4.15 -11.12
C TYR A 727 -21.72 -3.70 -12.08
N GLU A 728 -20.91 -4.64 -12.56
CA GLU A 728 -19.78 -4.41 -13.45
C GLU A 728 -20.10 -5.00 -14.83
N LYS A 729 -20.01 -4.17 -15.89
CA LYS A 729 -20.14 -4.59 -17.28
C LYS A 729 -18.81 -5.11 -17.83
N ASP A 730 -18.87 -6.12 -18.68
CA ASP A 730 -17.71 -6.54 -19.49
C ASP A 730 -17.62 -5.83 -20.86
N ASP A 731 -16.73 -6.28 -21.76
CA ASP A 731 -16.59 -5.75 -23.14
C ASP A 731 -17.38 -6.59 -24.19
N MET A 732 -18.19 -7.57 -23.76
CA MET A 732 -18.99 -8.39 -24.65
C MET A 732 -20.33 -7.71 -25.03
N CYS A 733 -21.10 -8.34 -25.90
CA CYS A 733 -22.33 -7.77 -26.45
C CYS A 733 -23.51 -8.09 -25.51
N ASP A 734 -24.36 -7.10 -25.25
CA ASP A 734 -25.56 -7.21 -24.41
C ASP A 734 -26.40 -8.46 -24.77
N GLU A 735 -26.50 -9.41 -23.82
CA GLU A 735 -27.50 -10.47 -23.87
C GLU A 735 -28.54 -10.26 -22.75
N TYR A 736 -29.81 -10.56 -23.06
CA TYR A 736 -30.94 -10.36 -22.14
C TYR A 736 -31.22 -8.89 -21.79
N ASP A 737 -31.53 -8.59 -20.51
CA ASP A 737 -31.85 -7.22 -20.07
C ASP A 737 -30.62 -6.47 -19.55
N ASP A 738 -29.50 -7.17 -19.41
CA ASP A 738 -28.19 -6.59 -19.16
C ASP A 738 -28.13 -5.76 -17.86
N CYS A 739 -28.71 -6.33 -16.79
CA CYS A 739 -28.91 -5.64 -15.52
C CYS A 739 -29.07 -6.59 -14.33
N VAL A 740 -28.95 -6.02 -13.13
CA VAL A 740 -29.24 -6.67 -11.85
C VAL A 740 -30.35 -5.93 -11.12
N TYR A 741 -31.12 -6.68 -10.33
CA TYR A 741 -32.18 -6.21 -9.46
C TYR A 741 -31.85 -6.54 -8.01
N VAL A 742 -32.11 -5.61 -7.09
CA VAL A 742 -31.94 -5.78 -5.63
C VAL A 742 -33.20 -5.30 -4.90
N ASP A 743 -33.61 -6.05 -3.87
CA ASP A 743 -34.78 -5.80 -3.01
C ASP A 743 -34.54 -6.41 -1.61
N ASN A 744 -35.40 -6.12 -0.64
CA ASN A 744 -35.42 -6.72 0.69
C ASN A 744 -34.09 -6.67 1.46
N VAL A 745 -33.35 -5.58 1.32
CA VAL A 745 -32.14 -5.37 2.14
C VAL A 745 -32.53 -5.27 3.60
N LYS A 746 -31.93 -6.14 4.41
CA LYS A 746 -32.11 -6.23 5.86
C LYS A 746 -30.76 -6.46 6.52
N ILE A 747 -30.45 -5.65 7.53
CA ILE A 747 -29.28 -5.86 8.39
C ILE A 747 -29.75 -6.24 9.79
N GLU A 748 -29.29 -7.40 10.27
CA GLU A 748 -29.52 -7.90 11.62
C GLU A 748 -28.20 -7.82 12.40
N PRO A 749 -27.94 -6.73 13.15
CA PRO A 749 -26.73 -6.63 13.94
C PRO A 749 -26.72 -7.70 15.04
N VAL A 750 -25.55 -8.30 15.28
CA VAL A 750 -25.27 -9.05 16.51
C VAL A 750 -24.65 -8.06 17.48
N TYR A 751 -25.13 -8.01 18.73
CA TYR A 751 -24.47 -7.22 19.77
C TYR A 751 -24.56 -7.90 21.13
N ASN A 752 -23.43 -8.03 21.82
CA ASN A 752 -23.33 -8.63 23.16
C ASN A 752 -22.90 -7.64 24.27
N GLY A 753 -22.84 -6.32 24.02
CA GLY A 753 -22.45 -5.29 25.01
C GLY A 753 -23.57 -4.36 25.50
N GLU A 754 -23.21 -3.22 26.11
CA GLU A 754 -24.12 -2.13 26.50
C GLU A 754 -24.13 -1.01 25.45
N TYR A 755 -25.30 -0.42 25.21
CA TYR A 755 -25.46 0.74 24.32
C TYR A 755 -25.55 2.04 25.13
N TYR A 756 -25.00 3.11 24.58
CA TYR A 756 -25.14 4.48 25.08
C TYR A 756 -25.80 5.37 24.03
N THR A 757 -26.64 6.29 24.49
CA THR A 757 -27.37 7.23 23.64
C THR A 757 -26.59 8.52 23.48
N VAL A 758 -26.32 8.91 22.24
CA VAL A 758 -25.79 10.23 21.86
C VAL A 758 -26.95 11.08 21.36
N THR A 759 -27.29 12.12 22.08
CA THR A 759 -28.34 13.08 21.71
C THR A 759 -27.70 14.31 21.06
N PHE A 760 -28.02 14.56 19.80
CA PHE A 760 -27.60 15.76 19.09
C PHE A 760 -28.62 16.88 19.31
N ILE A 761 -28.15 18.04 19.75
CA ILE A 761 -29.00 19.21 19.99
C ILE A 761 -28.51 20.42 19.22
N ASP A 762 -29.45 21.27 18.87
CA ASP A 762 -29.19 22.56 18.24
C ASP A 762 -28.71 23.57 19.30
N GLY A 763 -27.53 24.16 19.10
CA GLY A 763 -26.98 25.17 20.02
C GLY A 763 -27.69 26.53 19.96
N VAL A 764 -28.56 26.78 18.98
CA VAL A 764 -29.33 28.03 18.87
C VAL A 764 -30.66 27.93 19.61
N ASP A 765 -31.46 26.90 19.34
CA ASP A 765 -32.83 26.77 19.90
C ASP A 765 -33.01 25.63 20.92
N GLY A 766 -31.98 24.80 21.13
CA GLY A 766 -31.99 23.69 22.07
C GLY A 766 -32.86 22.50 21.65
N SER A 767 -33.34 22.47 20.40
CA SER A 767 -34.12 21.36 19.89
C SER A 767 -33.26 20.10 19.68
N VAL A 768 -33.86 18.93 19.89
CA VAL A 768 -33.21 17.65 19.59
C VAL A 768 -33.23 17.44 18.09
N ILE A 769 -32.04 17.35 17.49
CA ILE A 769 -31.83 17.13 16.07
C ILE A 769 -31.95 15.64 15.76
N SER A 770 -31.27 14.80 16.54
CA SER A 770 -31.33 13.34 16.43
C SER A 770 -30.86 12.66 17.72
N GLU A 771 -31.21 11.39 17.87
CA GLU A 771 -30.69 10.50 18.91
C GLU A 771 -30.15 9.24 18.26
N VAL A 772 -28.92 8.87 18.62
CA VAL A 772 -28.22 7.72 18.05
C VAL A 772 -27.74 6.82 19.19
N SER A 773 -28.09 5.54 19.11
CA SER A 773 -27.61 4.53 20.05
C SER A 773 -26.31 3.92 19.52
N VAL A 774 -25.21 4.06 20.26
CA VAL A 774 -23.89 3.53 19.90
C VAL A 774 -23.41 2.52 20.95
N PRO A 775 -22.67 1.47 20.55
CA PRO A 775 -22.10 0.51 21.50
C PRO A 775 -21.05 1.20 22.42
N GLU A 776 -20.77 0.64 23.59
CA GLU A 776 -19.66 1.11 24.44
C GLU A 776 -18.33 1.17 23.67
N GLY A 777 -17.68 2.34 23.67
CA GLY A 777 -16.49 2.63 22.89
C GLY A 777 -16.76 3.00 21.41
N GLY A 778 -18.01 2.97 20.96
CA GLY A 778 -18.41 3.34 19.60
C GLY A 778 -18.46 4.85 19.35
N SER A 779 -18.56 5.25 18.08
CA SER A 779 -18.72 6.64 17.67
C SER A 779 -20.05 6.86 16.96
N ALA A 780 -20.69 8.01 17.17
CA ALA A 780 -21.92 8.41 16.49
C ALA A 780 -21.59 9.31 15.29
N ASN A 781 -22.20 9.03 14.14
CA ASN A 781 -22.13 9.89 12.97
C ASN A 781 -22.86 11.22 13.24
N LEU A 782 -22.21 12.32 12.85
CA LEU A 782 -22.74 13.67 13.04
C LEU A 782 -23.92 13.92 12.07
N PRO A 783 -25.09 14.38 12.55
CA PRO A 783 -26.21 14.72 11.67
C PRO A 783 -25.94 16.02 10.91
N THR A 784 -26.72 16.28 9.86
CA THR A 784 -26.70 17.58 9.18
C THR A 784 -27.15 18.68 10.16
N PRO A 785 -26.35 19.75 10.38
CA PRO A 785 -26.74 20.81 11.29
C PRO A 785 -27.93 21.60 10.71
N PRO A 786 -28.93 21.96 11.54
CA PRO A 786 -29.99 22.88 11.14
C PRO A 786 -29.44 24.20 10.62
N VAL A 787 -30.10 24.77 9.61
CA VAL A 787 -29.74 26.08 9.05
C VAL A 787 -30.53 27.16 9.78
N HIS A 788 -29.81 28.12 10.36
CA HIS A 788 -30.39 29.30 10.99
C HIS A 788 -30.07 30.57 10.20
N GLU A 789 -31.04 31.43 9.97
CA GLU A 789 -30.78 32.75 9.37
C GLU A 789 -29.84 33.56 10.26
N GLY A 790 -28.78 34.12 9.67
CA GLY A 790 -27.83 34.98 10.39
C GLY A 790 -26.75 34.25 11.17
N TYR A 791 -26.68 32.91 11.10
CA TYR A 791 -25.63 32.11 11.74
C TYR A 791 -24.93 31.21 10.72
N THR A 792 -23.65 30.96 10.93
CA THR A 792 -22.87 29.94 10.21
C THR A 792 -22.54 28.83 11.19
N PHE A 793 -22.88 27.58 10.85
CA PHE A 793 -22.47 26.42 11.62
C PHE A 793 -20.95 26.39 11.75
N SER A 794 -20.44 26.12 12.95
CA SER A 794 -19.01 26.15 13.25
C SER A 794 -18.44 24.77 13.49
N HIS A 795 -18.95 24.05 14.51
CA HIS A 795 -18.56 22.67 14.79
C HIS A 795 -19.57 22.01 15.73
N TRP A 796 -19.43 20.71 15.97
CA TRP A 796 -20.13 20.00 17.03
C TRP A 796 -19.30 20.00 18.32
N GLU A 797 -19.93 20.28 19.46
CA GLU A 797 -19.29 20.29 20.78
C GLU A 797 -19.86 19.18 21.66
N GLY A 798 -19.01 18.27 22.12
CA GLY A 798 -19.39 17.14 22.97
C GLY A 798 -18.65 15.85 22.61
N THR A 799 -18.94 14.78 23.34
CA THR A 799 -18.34 13.47 23.10
C THR A 799 -19.25 12.65 22.20
N TYR A 800 -18.85 12.45 20.95
CA TYR A 800 -19.53 11.55 20.00
C TYR A 800 -18.60 10.46 19.47
N GLN A 801 -17.34 10.43 19.90
CA GLN A 801 -16.36 9.40 19.57
C GLN A 801 -15.93 8.66 20.85
N ASN A 802 -15.67 7.36 20.76
CA ASN A 802 -15.31 6.51 21.89
C ASN A 802 -16.28 6.64 23.08
N VAL A 803 -17.58 6.58 22.80
CA VAL A 803 -18.66 6.87 23.74
C VAL A 803 -18.74 5.77 24.81
N SER A 804 -18.52 6.14 26.07
CA SER A 804 -18.56 5.23 27.23
C SER A 804 -19.69 5.53 28.21
N ALA A 805 -20.57 6.47 27.87
CA ALA A 805 -21.77 6.84 28.61
C ALA A 805 -22.71 7.64 27.70
N ASP A 806 -24.00 7.74 28.05
CA ASP A 806 -24.93 8.65 27.39
C ASP A 806 -24.34 10.06 27.33
N SER A 807 -24.45 10.70 26.16
CA SER A 807 -23.82 11.99 25.90
C SER A 807 -24.73 12.91 25.11
N THR A 808 -24.48 14.21 25.23
CA THR A 808 -25.18 15.24 24.46
C THR A 808 -24.16 16.03 23.68
N VAL A 809 -24.41 16.19 22.39
CA VAL A 809 -23.51 16.83 21.43
C VAL A 809 -24.25 18.01 20.81
N THR A 810 -23.66 19.19 20.91
CA THR A 810 -24.30 20.46 20.61
C THR A 810 -23.77 21.03 19.30
N ALA A 811 -24.64 21.40 18.37
CA ALA A 811 -24.26 22.14 17.17
C ALA A 811 -23.90 23.58 17.57
N VAL A 812 -22.64 23.96 17.44
CA VAL A 812 -22.16 25.30 17.75
C VAL A 812 -22.19 26.16 16.49
N TYR A 813 -22.72 27.37 16.62
CA TYR A 813 -22.86 28.33 15.53
C TYR A 813 -22.12 29.62 15.84
N THR A 814 -21.54 30.21 14.80
CA THR A 814 -20.99 31.57 14.83
C THR A 814 -22.02 32.50 14.25
N ALA A 815 -22.43 33.53 15.00
CA ALA A 815 -23.27 34.59 14.47
C ALA A 815 -22.53 35.30 13.33
N ASN A 816 -23.23 35.62 12.24
CA ASN A 816 -22.70 36.40 11.13
C ASN A 816 -23.00 37.88 11.36
N GLY A 817 -21.97 38.71 11.49
CA GLY A 817 -22.16 40.15 11.69
C GLY A 817 -20.85 40.92 11.87
N ILE A 818 -20.96 42.26 11.81
CA ILE A 818 -19.85 43.18 12.02
C ILE A 818 -19.92 43.65 13.48
N MET A 819 -18.81 43.59 14.23
CA MET A 819 -18.77 44.13 15.60
C MET A 819 -19.23 45.59 15.63
N GLY A 820 -20.31 45.86 16.36
CA GLY A 820 -20.95 47.17 16.46
C GLY A 820 -22.11 47.42 15.48
N ASP A 821 -22.39 46.52 14.55
CA ASP A 821 -23.61 46.52 13.71
C ASP A 821 -24.66 45.63 14.39
N VAL A 822 -25.65 46.26 15.00
CA VAL A 822 -26.67 45.58 15.81
C VAL A 822 -28.06 45.58 15.19
N ASP A 823 -28.22 46.25 14.05
CA ASP A 823 -29.44 46.21 13.25
C ASP A 823 -29.30 45.39 11.95
N GLY A 824 -28.08 44.91 11.66
CA GLY A 824 -27.81 43.94 10.62
C GLY A 824 -27.80 44.52 9.21
N ASP A 825 -27.70 45.84 9.08
CA ASP A 825 -27.71 46.52 7.78
C ASP A 825 -26.35 46.43 7.04
N GLY A 826 -25.35 45.82 7.68
CA GLY A 826 -24.00 45.63 7.18
C GLY A 826 -23.09 46.84 7.40
N ARG A 827 -23.48 47.82 8.23
CA ARG A 827 -22.73 49.05 8.50
C ARG A 827 -22.80 49.46 9.97
N VAL A 828 -21.65 49.76 10.55
CA VAL A 828 -21.58 50.34 11.91
C VAL A 828 -21.91 51.84 11.85
N THR A 829 -23.08 52.24 12.36
CA THR A 829 -23.58 53.62 12.33
C THR A 829 -23.98 54.16 13.70
N SER A 830 -24.38 55.43 13.76
CA SER A 830 -24.99 55.99 14.97
C SER A 830 -26.36 55.38 15.30
N ALA A 831 -27.01 54.69 14.35
CA ALA A 831 -28.28 54.01 14.61
C ALA A 831 -28.06 52.80 15.52
N ASP A 832 -26.98 52.04 15.28
CA ASP A 832 -26.53 50.91 16.11
C ASP A 832 -26.22 51.32 17.54
N ALA A 833 -25.48 52.43 17.70
CA ALA A 833 -25.20 53.00 19.02
C ALA A 833 -26.50 53.36 19.77
N VAL A 834 -27.52 53.87 19.05
CA VAL A 834 -28.83 54.19 19.65
C VAL A 834 -29.62 52.92 19.98
N ALA A 835 -29.51 51.86 19.19
CA ALA A 835 -30.12 50.57 19.48
C ALA A 835 -29.52 49.95 20.75
N ILE A 836 -28.19 49.99 20.93
CA ILE A 836 -27.50 49.57 22.17
C ILE A 836 -27.93 50.43 23.36
N MET A 837 -28.01 51.77 23.21
CA MET A 837 -28.49 52.63 24.30
C MET A 837 -29.93 52.30 24.73
N ARG A 838 -30.81 52.04 23.77
CA ARG A 838 -32.20 51.69 24.07
C ARG A 838 -32.30 50.30 24.69
N HIS A 839 -31.46 49.37 24.28
CA HIS A 839 -31.35 48.05 24.89
C HIS A 839 -30.86 48.10 26.34
N ALA A 840 -29.77 48.83 26.60
CA ALA A 840 -29.24 49.03 27.95
C ALA A 840 -30.21 49.76 28.91
N LEU A 841 -31.26 50.39 28.37
CA LEU A 841 -32.33 51.07 29.12
C LEU A 841 -33.64 50.26 29.16
N ASP A 842 -33.63 49.01 28.70
CA ASP A 842 -34.81 48.13 28.56
C ASP A 842 -35.96 48.75 27.72
N LEU A 843 -35.62 49.66 26.80
CA LEU A 843 -36.59 50.33 25.92
C LEU A 843 -36.85 49.56 24.63
N THR A 844 -35.86 48.79 24.15
CA THR A 844 -35.97 47.92 22.97
C THR A 844 -35.07 46.71 23.11
N HIS A 845 -35.42 45.59 22.48
CA HIS A 845 -34.57 44.41 22.45
C HIS A 845 -33.71 44.40 21.18
N ILE A 846 -32.39 44.20 21.32
CA ILE A 846 -31.53 43.83 20.18
C ILE A 846 -31.84 42.36 19.89
N PRO A 847 -32.15 41.98 18.65
CA PRO A 847 -32.37 40.58 18.30
C PRO A 847 -31.20 39.71 18.77
N GLU A 848 -31.49 38.53 19.32
CA GLU A 848 -30.46 37.65 19.92
C GLU A 848 -29.29 37.37 18.97
N GLN A 849 -29.55 37.26 17.66
CA GLN A 849 -28.54 37.10 16.61
C GLN A 849 -27.51 38.25 16.52
N TYR A 850 -27.85 39.45 16.98
CA TYR A 850 -26.96 40.61 16.96
C TYR A 850 -26.39 40.96 18.34
N MET A 851 -26.82 40.24 19.39
CA MET A 851 -26.36 40.46 20.76
C MET A 851 -24.85 40.24 20.93
N PRO A 852 -24.20 39.25 20.27
CA PRO A 852 -22.74 39.08 20.32
C PRO A 852 -21.95 40.26 19.73
N PHE A 853 -22.54 41.03 18.80
CA PHE A 853 -21.87 42.19 18.18
C PHE A 853 -22.09 43.49 18.96
N ALA A 854 -22.94 43.46 19.99
CA ALA A 854 -23.26 44.63 20.79
C ALA A 854 -22.24 44.89 21.91
N ASP A 855 -21.49 43.88 22.38
CA ASP A 855 -20.38 44.05 23.34
C ASP A 855 -19.07 44.33 22.58
N VAL A 856 -18.97 45.53 22.03
CA VAL A 856 -17.80 45.92 21.22
C VAL A 856 -16.55 46.19 22.04
N ASN A 857 -16.69 46.35 23.36
CA ASN A 857 -15.55 46.61 24.23
C ASN A 857 -14.99 45.30 24.87
N GLY A 858 -15.74 44.20 24.79
CA GLY A 858 -15.34 42.87 25.23
C GLY A 858 -15.36 42.67 26.75
N ASP A 859 -16.15 43.46 27.48
CA ASP A 859 -16.26 43.37 28.95
C ASP A 859 -17.29 42.33 29.42
N GLY A 860 -17.99 41.68 28.48
CA GLY A 860 -19.02 40.69 28.72
C GLY A 860 -20.40 41.29 29.03
N THR A 861 -20.57 42.61 28.93
CA THR A 861 -21.83 43.30 29.29
C THR A 861 -22.23 44.36 28.27
N VAL A 862 -23.35 44.16 27.57
CA VAL A 862 -23.89 45.16 26.62
C VAL A 862 -24.47 46.35 27.37
N ASN A 863 -23.76 47.49 27.38
CA ASN A 863 -24.13 48.66 28.15
C ASN A 863 -23.85 49.99 27.41
N LEU A 864 -24.01 51.14 28.09
CA LEU A 864 -23.79 52.45 27.49
C LEU A 864 -22.33 52.69 27.05
N SER A 865 -21.37 51.97 27.62
CA SER A 865 -19.95 51.97 27.22
C SER A 865 -19.78 51.44 25.80
N ASP A 866 -20.50 50.38 25.44
CA ASP A 866 -20.50 49.81 24.10
C ASP A 866 -21.14 50.75 23.09
N ALA A 867 -22.27 51.35 23.46
CA ALA A 867 -22.91 52.36 22.62
C ALA A 867 -21.99 53.55 22.32
N VAL A 868 -21.19 54.00 23.30
CA VAL A 868 -20.21 55.07 23.09
C VAL A 868 -19.08 54.61 22.16
N THR A 869 -18.65 53.36 22.29
CA THR A 869 -17.61 52.77 21.45
C THR A 869 -18.09 52.61 20.00
N VAL A 870 -19.29 52.07 19.78
CA VAL A 870 -19.97 52.03 18.47
C VAL A 870 -20.13 53.44 17.89
N MET A 871 -20.52 54.42 18.71
CA MET A 871 -20.63 55.79 18.24
C MET A 871 -19.27 56.34 17.79
N ARG A 872 -18.18 56.07 18.50
CA ARG A 872 -16.82 56.46 18.08
C ARG A 872 -16.39 55.76 16.79
N MET A 873 -16.77 54.49 16.59
CA MET A 873 -16.54 53.77 15.34
C MET A 873 -17.24 54.46 14.17
N ALA A 874 -18.53 54.78 14.34
CA ALA A 874 -19.38 55.38 13.32
C ALA A 874 -18.92 56.77 12.86
N ILE A 875 -18.23 57.53 13.72
CA ILE A 875 -17.65 58.84 13.37
C ILE A 875 -16.14 58.80 13.11
N GLY A 876 -15.52 57.62 13.10
CA GLY A 876 -14.12 57.40 12.68
C GLY A 876 -13.05 58.00 13.60
N VAL A 877 -13.30 58.05 14.92
CA VAL A 877 -12.39 58.63 15.93
C VAL A 877 -11.83 57.60 16.91
N MET A 878 -11.70 56.35 16.45
CA MET A 878 -11.06 55.31 17.24
C MET A 878 -9.54 55.30 17.07
#